data_AF-A0ABD2R9E8-F1
#
_entry.id   AF-A0ABD2R9E8-F1
#
_cell.length_a   1.000
_cell.length_b   1.000
_cell.length_c   1.000
_cell.angle_alpha   90.00
_cell.angle_beta   90.00
_cell.angle_gamma   90.00
#
_symmetry.space_group_name_H-M   'P 1'
#
loop_
_entity.id
_entity.type
_entity.pdbx_description
1 polymer ?
#
loop_
_entity_poly.entity_id
_entity_poly.type
_entity_poly.pdbx_seq_one_letter_code
_entity_poly.pdbx_strand_id
1 'polypeptide(L)'
;MLGGSISGGRTNVRVVVVGDRATGKSSLITAASSETFPEEVPPVLPPTRLPADLYPDNVPVTIIDTSSSLESRGKVAEELKRADAVVLTYACDQPSTLNRLTTFWLYEFRRLEIKVPVIVVGCKLDKRDEEHHMNLEQVMAPIMQQFREIETCIECSAANLVQVPEVFYYAQKAVLHPTAPLFDHETQALKPRCVRALKRIFILCDHDMDDTLNDEELNEFQIKCFNAPLQPAEIVGVKRVVQEKLPQGVNDLGLTLTGFLFLHALFIEKGRLETTWTVLRKFGYNDEIKLKDDYLTIPFKKAPDQSLELTSEAVEFLKGVFSTFDTDKDGVLRNSELDDLFSTAPESPWGEAPYKDAVERTPLGGLSLSAFLSEWALMTLLEPAQSLANLIYIGYNCGAASALRLTRRKSVDRKKQQTDRNVYQCFVFGPKGSGKSALLKSLLGRPFSENYAVTTDEHYAVNVVDRLGGTKKTLVLREIPEDEVKMILSTKESLASCDVAVFAYDSSDEYSLKRASELLMTVARRGEVSGFMVPCLFVAAKDDLDSYPMAIKDSAKICQNFGIDAPIHISVKERDLNSMFNRIVTAAEHPHLSVPETEVGRSQKRYRHLVNRSLMFTSVVAAVAVVGLAAYRTYAARKNTSS
;
A
#
# COMPACT_ATOMS: atom_id res chain seq x y z
N MET A 1 35.21 9.09 9.08
CA MET A 1 34.64 9.32 7.73
C MET A 1 33.16 9.02 7.80
N LEU A 2 32.34 10.04 7.53
CA LEU A 2 30.89 10.05 7.23
C LEU A 2 30.05 8.94 7.88
N GLY A 3 29.54 9.22 9.08
CA GLY A 3 28.40 8.51 9.64
C GLY A 3 27.17 8.75 8.76
N GLY A 4 26.68 7.68 8.14
CA GLY A 4 25.53 7.73 7.24
C GLY A 4 24.28 8.25 7.93
N SER A 5 23.55 9.13 7.25
CA SER A 5 22.24 9.61 7.65
C SER A 5 21.25 8.45 7.64
N ILE A 6 21.00 7.85 8.80
CA ILE A 6 19.94 6.87 9.01
C ILE A 6 18.69 7.61 9.42
N SER A 7 18.06 8.31 8.47
CA SER A 7 16.64 8.59 8.55
C SER A 7 16.15 8.92 7.14
N GLY A 8 15.13 8.19 6.66
CA GLY A 8 14.19 8.76 5.68
C GLY A 8 13.31 9.82 6.35
N GLY A 9 13.88 10.57 7.29
CA GLY A 9 13.21 11.33 8.33
C GLY A 9 13.15 12.80 7.97
N ARG A 10 12.07 13.44 8.43
CA ARG A 10 11.81 14.87 8.29
C ARG A 10 13.09 15.70 8.39
N THR A 11 13.33 16.57 7.41
CA THR A 11 14.52 17.44 7.34
C THR A 11 14.42 18.69 8.22
N ASN A 12 13.24 18.91 8.82
CA ASN A 12 12.92 20.03 9.70
C ASN A 12 11.63 19.71 10.46
N VAL A 13 11.51 20.17 11.70
CA VAL A 13 10.25 20.15 12.46
C VAL A 13 9.73 21.58 12.60
N ARG A 14 8.50 21.83 12.14
CA ARG A 14 7.85 23.14 12.24
C ARG A 14 6.96 23.22 13.49
N VAL A 15 7.39 24.00 14.48
CA VAL A 15 6.69 24.20 15.75
C VAL A 15 5.95 25.52 15.74
N VAL A 16 4.64 25.52 16.03
CA VAL A 16 3.85 26.75 16.14
C VAL A 16 3.60 27.05 17.61
N VAL A 17 3.99 28.26 18.06
CA VAL A 17 3.81 28.70 19.44
C VAL A 17 2.56 29.56 19.51
N VAL A 18 1.57 29.10 20.27
CA VAL A 18 0.26 29.76 20.45
C VAL A 18 -0.08 29.92 21.93
N GLY A 19 -1.11 30.71 22.20
CA GLY A 19 -1.55 31.01 23.57
C GLY A 19 -2.04 32.44 23.69
N ASP A 20 -2.62 32.72 24.85
CA ASP A 20 -3.22 34.00 25.17
C ASP A 20 -2.24 35.18 25.10
N ARG A 21 -2.78 36.40 25.11
CA ARG A 21 -1.94 37.60 25.14
C ARG A 21 -1.11 37.59 26.43
N ALA A 22 0.16 37.97 26.30
CA ALA A 22 1.10 38.10 27.42
C ALA A 22 1.40 36.80 28.21
N THR A 23 1.18 35.62 27.60
CA THR A 23 1.62 34.35 28.19
C THR A 23 3.13 34.17 28.19
N GLY A 24 3.86 34.80 27.26
CA GLY A 24 5.34 34.71 27.19
C GLY A 24 5.89 34.04 25.92
N LYS A 25 5.06 33.84 24.88
CA LYS A 25 5.43 33.22 23.59
C LYS A 25 6.74 33.75 22.99
N SER A 26 6.79 35.05 22.69
CA SER A 26 7.95 35.65 22.03
C SER A 26 9.19 35.60 22.93
N SER A 27 9.03 35.83 24.24
CA SER A 27 10.14 35.73 25.21
C SER A 27 10.73 34.32 25.30
N LEU A 28 9.88 33.29 25.27
CA LEU A 28 10.30 31.89 25.24
C LEU A 28 11.13 31.59 23.99
N ILE A 29 10.67 32.05 22.82
CA ILE A 29 11.37 31.83 21.54
C ILE A 29 12.69 32.58 21.52
N THR A 30 12.72 33.84 21.96
CA THR A 30 13.97 34.61 22.00
C THR A 30 14.98 33.94 22.91
N ALA A 31 14.59 33.59 24.15
CA ALA A 31 15.46 32.90 25.09
C ALA A 31 16.01 31.57 24.55
N ALA A 32 15.21 30.80 23.81
CA ALA A 32 15.66 29.56 23.17
C ALA A 32 16.66 29.78 22.02
N SER A 33 16.56 30.92 21.32
CA SER A 33 17.42 31.22 20.17
C SER A 33 18.72 31.96 20.53
N SER A 34 18.69 32.79 21.58
CA SER A 34 19.80 33.68 21.95
C SER A 34 20.43 33.34 23.30
N GLU A 35 19.93 32.31 24.00
CA GLU A 35 20.36 31.90 25.35
C GLU A 35 20.39 33.05 26.36
N THR A 36 19.54 34.06 26.14
CA THR A 36 19.51 35.32 26.90
C THR A 36 18.09 35.86 26.95
N PHE A 37 17.76 36.59 28.02
CA PHE A 37 16.47 37.26 28.17
C PHE A 37 16.61 38.77 27.88
N PRO A 38 16.12 39.27 26.73
CA PRO A 38 16.24 40.69 26.40
C PRO A 38 15.20 41.53 27.17
N GLU A 39 15.55 42.79 27.44
CA GLU A 39 14.66 43.75 28.12
C GLU A 39 13.42 44.09 27.28
N GLU A 40 13.55 44.14 25.95
CA GLU A 40 12.45 44.38 25.01
C GLU A 40 12.32 43.24 24.01
N VAL A 41 11.12 42.66 23.92
CA VAL A 41 10.79 41.59 22.97
C VAL A 41 9.69 42.09 22.03
N PRO A 42 9.88 42.00 20.70
CA PRO A 42 8.82 42.30 19.73
C PRO A 42 7.54 41.47 20.00
N PRO A 43 6.34 42.00 19.70
CA PRO A 43 5.09 41.30 19.99
C PRO A 43 4.88 40.01 19.18
N VAL A 44 5.56 39.88 18.04
CA VAL A 44 5.62 38.67 17.21
C VAL A 44 6.99 38.62 16.54
N LEU A 45 7.66 37.47 16.61
CA LEU A 45 8.95 37.24 15.95
C LEU A 45 8.79 36.72 14.52
N PRO A 46 9.78 36.96 13.63
CA PRO A 46 9.87 36.23 12.36
C PRO A 46 10.12 34.72 12.62
N PRO A 47 9.89 33.85 11.61
CA PRO A 47 10.24 32.44 11.71
C PRO A 47 11.67 32.25 12.21
N THR A 48 11.81 31.58 13.35
CA THR A 48 13.08 31.43 14.06
C THR A 48 13.57 29.99 13.91
N ARG A 49 14.79 29.79 13.43
CA ARG A 49 15.33 28.45 13.18
C ARG A 49 16.37 28.08 14.23
N LEU A 50 16.08 27.06 15.03
CA LEU A 50 17.03 26.43 15.93
C LEU A 50 17.83 25.38 15.14
N PRO A 51 19.18 25.41 15.19
CA PRO A 51 20.01 24.53 14.37
C PRO A 51 19.96 23.08 14.87
N ALA A 52 20.36 22.16 13.99
CA ALA A 52 20.18 20.72 14.18
C ALA A 52 21.08 20.11 15.26
N ASP A 53 22.26 20.70 15.46
CA ASP A 53 23.29 20.30 16.42
C ASP A 53 22.87 20.51 17.89
N LEU A 54 21.80 21.26 18.14
CA LEU A 54 21.18 21.37 19.46
C LEU A 54 20.40 20.12 19.87
N TYR A 55 20.15 19.19 18.94
CA TYR A 55 19.24 18.06 19.15
C TYR A 55 19.92 16.71 18.89
N PRO A 56 19.64 15.67 19.72
CA PRO A 56 20.21 14.34 19.52
C PRO A 56 19.88 13.70 18.16
N ASP A 57 18.67 13.96 17.63
CA ASP A 57 18.21 13.43 16.35
C ASP A 57 18.80 14.19 15.13
N ASN A 58 19.60 15.26 15.34
CA ASN A 58 20.18 16.10 14.29
C ASN A 58 19.15 16.65 13.28
N VAL A 59 17.94 16.98 13.74
CA VAL A 59 16.91 17.64 12.95
C VAL A 59 16.74 19.09 13.46
N PRO A 60 16.71 20.09 12.58
CA PRO A 60 16.48 21.48 12.99
C PRO A 60 15.01 21.74 13.33
N VAL A 61 14.75 22.74 14.16
CA VAL A 61 13.39 23.17 14.52
C VAL A 61 13.14 24.57 13.97
N THR A 62 12.06 24.75 13.21
CA THR A 62 11.58 26.07 12.78
C THR A 62 10.38 26.47 13.64
N ILE A 63 10.55 27.53 14.42
CA ILE A 63 9.55 28.04 15.34
C ILE A 63 8.79 29.19 14.71
N ILE A 64 7.47 29.15 14.82
CA ILE A 64 6.54 30.15 14.32
C ILE A 64 5.84 30.80 15.50
N ASP A 65 6.21 32.04 15.78
CA ASP A 65 5.52 32.88 16.77
C ASP A 65 4.18 33.36 16.21
N THR A 66 3.16 33.45 17.06
CA THR A 66 1.82 33.85 16.65
C THR A 66 1.29 35.03 17.44
N SER A 67 0.58 35.92 16.74
CA SER A 67 -0.09 37.05 17.38
C SER A 67 -1.34 36.60 18.10
N SER A 68 -1.60 37.20 19.27
CA SER A 68 -2.85 37.06 20.02
C SER A 68 -3.92 38.08 19.59
N SER A 69 -3.74 38.82 18.50
CA SER A 69 -4.74 39.79 18.02
C SER A 69 -5.94 39.09 17.37
N LEU A 70 -7.12 39.71 17.45
CA LEU A 70 -8.33 39.16 16.84
C LEU A 70 -8.25 39.13 15.30
N GLU A 71 -7.55 40.10 14.72
CA GLU A 71 -7.35 40.24 13.27
C GLU A 71 -6.46 39.13 12.70
N SER A 72 -5.54 38.57 13.49
CA SER A 72 -4.63 37.50 13.05
C SER A 72 -5.22 36.10 13.16
N ARG A 73 -6.46 35.93 13.64
CA ARG A 73 -7.05 34.60 13.88
C ARG A 73 -7.05 33.69 12.66
N GLY A 74 -7.34 34.23 11.47
CA GLY A 74 -7.27 33.48 10.22
C GLY A 74 -5.87 32.96 9.92
N LYS A 75 -4.85 33.83 10.08
CA LYS A 75 -3.44 33.45 9.90
C LYS A 75 -2.99 32.40 10.91
N VAL A 76 -3.37 32.53 12.19
CA VAL A 76 -3.03 31.52 13.21
C VAL A 76 -3.60 30.15 12.86
N ALA A 77 -4.84 30.10 12.36
CA ALA A 77 -5.44 28.84 11.91
C ALA A 77 -4.67 28.22 10.73
N GLU A 78 -4.20 29.03 9.77
CA GLU A 78 -3.35 28.55 8.67
C GLU A 78 -2.00 28.02 9.17
N GLU A 79 -1.34 28.74 10.09
CA GLU A 79 -0.05 28.29 10.64
C GLU A 79 -0.21 27.00 11.44
N LEU A 80 -1.29 26.85 12.22
CA LEU A 80 -1.62 25.63 12.98
C LEU A 80 -1.85 24.43 12.06
N LYS A 81 -2.58 24.59 10.95
CA LYS A 81 -2.82 23.52 9.97
C LYS A 81 -1.54 23.03 9.29
N ARG A 82 -0.48 23.84 9.30
CA ARG A 82 0.85 23.50 8.75
C ARG A 82 1.85 23.09 9.83
N ALA A 83 1.43 23.02 11.09
CA ALA A 83 2.31 22.67 12.20
C ALA A 83 2.68 21.19 12.14
N ASP A 84 3.91 20.85 12.53
CA ASP A 84 4.30 19.49 12.87
C ASP A 84 4.09 19.23 14.37
N ALA A 85 4.20 20.27 15.21
CA ALA A 85 3.84 20.28 16.62
C ALA A 85 3.35 21.67 17.06
N VAL A 86 2.58 21.72 18.14
CA VAL A 86 2.08 22.97 18.72
C VAL A 86 2.64 23.13 20.13
N VAL A 87 3.19 24.29 20.42
CA VAL A 87 3.51 24.73 21.79
C VAL A 87 2.39 25.65 22.25
N LEU A 88 1.58 25.18 23.19
CA LEU A 88 0.45 25.94 23.75
C LEU A 88 0.84 26.54 25.09
N THR A 89 0.97 27.86 25.13
CA THR A 89 1.47 28.60 26.30
C THR A 89 0.34 29.09 27.21
N TYR A 90 0.58 29.02 28.53
CA TYR A 90 -0.13 29.77 29.56
C TYR A 90 0.90 30.49 30.45
N ALA A 91 0.45 31.44 31.27
CA ALA A 91 1.29 32.21 32.16
C ALA A 91 1.12 31.73 33.62
N CYS A 92 2.21 31.35 34.29
CA CYS A 92 2.21 30.89 35.67
C CYS A 92 1.76 31.96 36.67
N ASP A 93 1.89 33.23 36.31
CA ASP A 93 1.41 34.40 37.05
C ASP A 93 -0.07 34.74 36.76
N GLN A 94 -0.73 34.03 35.83
CA GLN A 94 -2.10 34.33 35.40
C GLN A 94 -2.97 33.06 35.27
N PRO A 95 -3.61 32.60 36.36
CA PRO A 95 -4.42 31.37 36.38
C PRO A 95 -5.54 31.33 35.33
N SER A 96 -6.08 32.49 34.93
CA SER A 96 -7.10 32.57 33.88
C SER A 96 -6.61 32.05 32.52
N THR A 97 -5.32 32.18 32.22
CA THR A 97 -4.73 31.68 30.96
C THR A 97 -4.64 30.16 30.94
N LEU A 98 -4.45 29.53 32.11
CA LEU A 98 -4.48 28.08 32.26
C LEU A 98 -5.89 27.53 32.03
N ASN A 99 -6.92 28.15 32.60
CA ASN A 99 -8.31 27.76 32.36
C ASN A 99 -8.68 27.81 30.87
N ARG A 100 -8.11 28.76 30.13
CA ARG A 100 -8.36 28.90 28.69
C ARG A 100 -7.75 27.81 27.82
N LEU A 101 -6.86 26.98 28.35
CA LEU A 101 -6.41 25.79 27.64
C LEU A 101 -7.60 24.89 27.30
N THR A 102 -8.42 24.56 28.30
CA THR A 102 -9.55 23.64 28.16
C THR A 102 -10.83 24.33 27.72
N THR A 103 -11.04 25.62 28.00
CA THR A 103 -12.29 26.29 27.58
C THR A 103 -12.23 26.87 26.17
N PHE A 104 -11.04 27.00 25.57
CA PHE A 104 -10.87 27.61 24.26
C PHE A 104 -9.86 26.86 23.39
N TRP A 105 -8.56 26.86 23.74
CA TRP A 105 -7.49 26.47 22.81
C TRP A 105 -7.59 25.01 22.34
N LEU A 106 -7.79 24.07 23.25
CA LEU A 106 -7.85 22.65 22.90
C LEU A 106 -9.12 22.31 22.10
N TYR A 107 -10.27 22.92 22.41
CA TYR A 107 -11.48 22.77 21.58
C TYR A 107 -11.34 23.44 20.21
N GLU A 108 -10.62 24.57 20.14
CA GLU A 108 -10.31 25.24 18.89
C GLU A 108 -9.44 24.35 17.98
N PHE A 109 -8.43 23.68 18.53
CA PHE A 109 -7.61 22.72 17.79
C PHE A 109 -8.46 21.58 17.21
N ARG A 110 -9.35 21.01 18.00
CA ARG A 110 -10.29 19.98 17.52
C ARG A 110 -11.22 20.50 16.42
N ARG A 111 -11.76 21.72 16.57
CA ARG A 111 -12.59 22.36 15.53
C ARG A 111 -11.83 22.60 14.23
N LEU A 112 -10.54 22.93 14.32
CA LEU A 112 -9.66 23.14 13.17
C LEU A 112 -9.07 21.84 12.62
N GLU A 113 -9.42 20.69 13.21
CA GLU A 113 -8.89 19.35 12.88
C GLU A 113 -7.36 19.25 12.98
N ILE A 114 -6.78 19.93 13.97
CA ILE A 114 -5.34 19.85 14.26
C ILE A 114 -5.05 18.51 14.95
N LYS A 115 -4.28 17.64 14.27
CA LYS A 115 -3.94 16.28 14.72
C LYS A 115 -2.48 16.11 15.17
N VAL A 116 -1.73 17.21 15.26
CA VAL A 116 -0.33 17.20 15.64
C VAL A 116 -0.16 17.24 17.16
N PRO A 117 0.96 16.72 17.71
CA PRO A 117 1.20 16.74 19.15
C PRO A 117 1.24 18.17 19.72
N VAL A 118 0.71 18.30 20.94
CA VAL A 118 0.65 19.54 21.70
C VAL A 118 1.55 19.44 22.93
N ILE A 119 2.44 20.42 23.09
CA ILE A 119 3.25 20.63 24.29
C ILE A 119 2.66 21.81 25.05
N VAL A 120 2.14 21.56 26.25
CA VAL A 120 1.58 22.64 27.09
C VAL A 120 2.69 23.27 27.91
N VAL A 121 2.84 24.59 27.84
CA VAL A 121 3.97 25.29 28.47
C VAL A 121 3.49 26.38 29.42
N GLY A 122 3.83 26.25 30.70
CA GLY A 122 3.66 27.28 31.72
C GLY A 122 4.84 28.23 31.74
N CYS A 123 4.69 29.39 31.14
CA CYS A 123 5.75 30.40 31.07
C CYS A 123 5.75 31.30 32.34
N LYS A 124 6.85 32.03 32.54
CA LYS A 124 7.05 32.97 33.66
C LYS A 124 7.00 32.30 35.04
N LEU A 125 7.60 31.11 35.16
CA LEU A 125 7.70 30.40 36.43
C LEU A 125 8.32 31.27 37.54
N ASP A 126 9.23 32.19 37.18
CA ASP A 126 9.86 33.18 38.07
C ASP A 126 8.88 34.18 38.72
N LYS A 127 7.68 34.35 38.15
CA LYS A 127 6.65 35.27 38.66
C LYS A 127 5.53 34.56 39.39
N ARG A 128 5.64 33.25 39.61
CA ARG A 128 4.65 32.49 40.38
C ARG A 128 4.64 33.01 41.81
N ASP A 129 3.44 33.28 42.30
CA ASP A 129 3.22 33.65 43.70
C ASP A 129 3.50 32.45 44.62
N GLU A 130 4.36 32.64 45.63
CA GLU A 130 4.75 31.60 46.58
C GLU A 130 3.55 31.10 47.41
N GLU A 131 2.52 31.93 47.60
CA GLU A 131 1.29 31.54 48.29
C GLU A 131 0.39 30.62 47.44
N HIS A 132 0.59 30.60 46.12
CA HIS A 132 -0.19 29.82 45.15
C HIS A 132 0.61 28.62 44.63
N HIS A 133 1.01 27.72 45.54
CA HIS A 133 1.67 26.46 45.19
C HIS A 133 0.71 25.56 44.40
N MET A 134 0.87 25.55 43.07
CA MET A 134 0.18 24.64 42.16
C MET A 134 0.99 23.35 42.01
N ASN A 135 0.38 22.20 42.28
CA ASN A 135 0.94 20.93 41.84
C ASN A 135 0.55 20.70 40.38
N LEU A 136 1.48 20.96 39.46
CA LEU A 136 1.26 20.83 38.02
C LEU A 136 0.70 19.47 37.62
N GLU A 137 1.21 18.39 38.21
CA GLU A 137 0.79 17.03 37.91
C GLU A 137 -0.69 16.82 38.26
N GLN A 138 -1.13 17.29 39.44
CA GLN A 138 -2.52 17.18 39.86
C GLN A 138 -3.49 17.96 38.96
N VAL A 139 -3.06 19.11 38.43
CA VAL A 139 -3.91 19.94 37.55
C VAL A 139 -3.89 19.44 36.11
N MET A 140 -2.74 19.00 35.59
CA MET A 140 -2.60 18.57 34.20
C MET A 140 -3.08 17.14 33.95
N ALA A 141 -2.96 16.23 34.93
CA ALA A 141 -3.41 14.84 34.78
C ALA A 141 -4.84 14.70 34.24
N PRO A 142 -5.89 15.35 34.80
CA PRO A 142 -7.24 15.25 34.26
C PRO A 142 -7.38 15.89 32.88
N ILE A 143 -6.61 16.95 32.58
CA ILE A 143 -6.63 17.63 31.27
C ILE A 143 -6.03 16.72 30.20
N MET A 144 -4.89 16.07 30.46
CA MET A 144 -4.25 15.15 29.53
C MET A 144 -5.07 13.87 29.31
N GLN A 145 -5.87 13.45 30.31
CA GLN A 145 -6.84 12.37 30.12
C GLN A 145 -7.97 12.77 29.15
N GLN A 146 -8.44 14.02 29.22
CA GLN A 146 -9.49 14.55 28.33
C GLN A 146 -8.96 14.90 26.93
N PHE A 147 -7.71 15.37 26.85
CA PHE A 147 -7.07 15.88 25.63
C PHE A 147 -5.79 15.09 25.34
N ARG A 148 -5.96 13.96 24.64
CA ARG A 148 -4.90 13.00 24.29
C ARG A 148 -3.89 13.57 23.29
N GLU A 149 -4.21 14.67 22.64
CA GLU A 149 -3.27 15.41 21.81
C GLU A 149 -2.14 16.07 22.61
N ILE A 150 -2.28 16.19 23.94
CA ILE A 150 -1.23 16.72 24.82
C ILE A 150 -0.23 15.61 25.14
N GLU A 151 1.01 15.77 24.69
CA GLU A 151 2.08 14.80 24.94
C GLU A 151 2.75 15.03 26.29
N THR A 152 3.01 16.30 26.63
CA THR A 152 3.63 16.66 27.91
C THR A 152 3.31 18.09 28.31
N CYS A 153 3.50 18.39 29.59
CA CYS A 153 3.42 19.73 30.15
C CYS A 153 4.73 20.12 30.83
N ILE A 154 5.22 21.32 30.55
CA ILE A 154 6.49 21.84 31.05
C ILE A 154 6.26 23.24 31.60
N GLU A 155 6.84 23.55 32.75
CA GLU A 155 6.91 24.92 33.24
C GLU A 155 8.30 25.48 32.99
N CYS A 156 8.40 26.73 32.55
CA CYS A 156 9.67 27.34 32.19
C CYS A 156 9.74 28.80 32.63
N SER A 157 10.95 29.30 32.82
CA SER A 157 11.23 30.72 33.00
C SER A 157 12.22 31.18 31.93
N ALA A 158 11.75 32.02 31.00
CA ALA A 158 12.64 32.65 30.03
C ALA A 158 13.62 33.62 30.71
N ALA A 159 13.22 34.29 31.79
CA ALA A 159 14.06 35.24 32.53
C ALA A 159 15.23 34.54 33.24
N ASN A 160 14.97 33.39 33.85
CA ASN A 160 15.98 32.60 34.56
C ASN A 160 16.59 31.47 33.70
N LEU A 161 16.21 31.37 32.42
CA LEU A 161 16.61 30.31 31.48
C LEU A 161 16.33 28.88 32.00
N VAL A 162 15.24 28.71 32.75
CA VAL A 162 14.83 27.43 33.32
C VAL A 162 13.93 26.69 32.33
N GLN A 163 14.32 25.46 31.96
CA GLN A 163 13.56 24.52 31.13
C GLN A 163 13.21 25.03 29.71
N VAL A 164 13.88 26.08 29.23
CA VAL A 164 13.61 26.68 27.91
C VAL A 164 13.99 25.75 26.75
N PRO A 165 15.21 25.18 26.70
CA PRO A 165 15.57 24.21 25.65
C PRO A 165 14.66 22.97 25.62
N GLU A 166 14.24 22.51 26.79
CA GLU A 166 13.41 21.32 26.97
C GLU A 166 12.07 21.45 26.24
N VAL A 167 11.47 22.64 26.20
CA VAL A 167 10.20 22.86 25.47
C VAL A 167 10.32 22.42 24.00
N PHE A 168 11.36 22.90 23.32
CA PHE A 168 11.54 22.62 21.90
C PHE A 168 12.15 21.24 21.65
N TYR A 169 12.92 20.71 22.61
CA TYR A 169 13.35 19.32 22.62
C TYR A 169 12.14 18.36 22.65
N TYR A 170 11.21 18.53 23.59
CA TYR A 170 10.02 17.67 23.67
C TYR A 170 9.06 17.87 22.50
N ALA A 171 8.93 19.10 21.98
CA ALA A 171 8.15 19.36 20.76
C ALA A 171 8.72 18.60 19.56
N GLN A 172 10.04 18.61 19.37
CA GLN A 172 10.69 17.82 18.33
C GLN A 172 10.51 16.32 18.56
N LYS A 173 10.76 15.86 19.79
CA LYS A 173 10.70 14.44 20.15
C LYS A 173 9.33 13.85 19.87
N ALA A 174 8.24 14.56 20.22
CA ALA A 174 6.88 14.13 19.96
C ALA A 174 6.57 13.92 18.46
N VAL A 175 7.23 14.68 17.58
CA VAL A 175 7.08 14.56 16.12
C VAL A 175 7.93 13.42 15.57
N LEU A 176 9.15 13.28 16.06
CA LEU A 176 10.11 12.28 15.59
C LEU A 176 9.90 10.91 16.20
N HIS A 177 9.17 10.78 17.31
CA HIS A 177 8.97 9.52 18.03
C HIS A 177 7.52 9.43 18.53
N PRO A 178 6.52 9.40 17.64
CA PRO A 178 5.11 9.55 18.03
C PRO A 178 4.62 8.37 18.90
N THR A 179 3.85 8.68 19.93
CA THR A 179 3.28 7.67 20.86
C THR A 179 2.10 6.93 20.22
N ALA A 180 1.28 7.65 19.46
CA ALA A 180 0.00 7.19 18.91
C ALA A 180 0.01 5.85 18.15
N PRO A 181 1.02 5.50 17.33
CA PRO A 181 1.03 4.20 16.65
C PRO A 181 1.53 3.05 17.54
N LEU A 182 2.28 3.35 18.62
CA LEU A 182 2.88 2.34 19.48
C LEU A 182 1.96 1.86 20.59
N PHE A 183 1.27 2.79 21.25
CA PHE A 183 0.62 2.54 22.54
C PHE A 183 -0.78 3.10 22.60
N ASP A 184 -1.65 2.40 23.30
CA ASP A 184 -3.02 2.77 23.56
C ASP A 184 -3.18 3.18 25.03
N HIS A 185 -3.43 4.47 25.26
CA HIS A 185 -3.56 5.01 26.61
C HIS A 185 -4.86 4.60 27.32
N GLU A 186 -5.88 4.09 26.62
CA GLU A 186 -7.12 3.63 27.24
C GLU A 186 -6.94 2.23 27.82
N THR A 187 -6.33 1.35 27.02
CA THR A 187 -6.08 -0.04 27.42
C THR A 187 -4.76 -0.23 28.17
N GLN A 188 -3.92 0.81 28.25
CA GLN A 188 -2.56 0.76 28.82
C GLN A 188 -1.73 -0.39 28.21
N ALA A 189 -1.84 -0.54 26.89
CA ALA A 189 -1.22 -1.65 26.17
C ALA A 189 -0.60 -1.20 24.85
N LEU A 190 0.37 -1.99 24.36
CA LEU A 190 0.89 -1.83 23.00
C LEU A 190 -0.24 -2.07 21.99
N LYS A 191 -0.29 -1.24 20.95
CA LYS A 191 -1.25 -1.42 19.86
C LYS A 191 -0.96 -2.70 19.07
N PRO A 192 -1.98 -3.37 18.51
CA PRO A 192 -1.79 -4.63 17.79
C PRO A 192 -0.70 -4.57 16.71
N ARG A 193 -0.65 -3.50 15.91
CA ARG A 193 0.37 -3.33 14.86
C ARG A 193 1.79 -3.24 15.44
N CYS A 194 1.97 -2.56 16.57
CA CYS A 194 3.26 -2.47 17.26
C CYS A 194 3.68 -3.85 17.80
N VAL A 195 2.75 -4.59 18.41
CA VAL A 195 2.97 -5.97 18.89
C VAL A 195 3.41 -6.87 17.75
N ARG A 196 2.72 -6.86 16.61
CA ARG A 196 3.07 -7.68 15.44
C ARG A 196 4.46 -7.34 14.88
N ALA A 197 4.80 -6.06 14.81
CA ALA A 197 6.12 -5.62 14.36
C ALA A 197 7.23 -6.06 15.31
N LEU A 198 7.04 -5.88 16.63
CA LEU A 198 7.99 -6.33 17.65
C LEU A 198 8.11 -7.86 17.69
N LYS A 199 7.01 -8.59 17.49
CA LYS A 199 7.01 -10.06 17.33
C LYS A 199 7.87 -10.49 16.16
N ARG A 200 7.74 -9.83 15.00
CA ARG A 200 8.61 -10.09 13.84
C ARG A 200 10.08 -9.82 14.18
N ILE A 201 10.37 -8.73 14.88
CA ILE A 201 11.75 -8.39 15.28
C ILE A 201 12.32 -9.45 16.21
N PHE A 202 11.54 -9.91 17.17
CA PHE A 202 11.91 -11.00 18.06
C PHE A 202 12.30 -12.27 17.28
N ILE A 203 11.43 -12.72 16.35
CA ILE A 203 11.68 -13.90 15.52
C ILE A 203 12.93 -13.73 14.62
N LEU A 204 13.24 -12.51 14.20
CA LEU A 204 14.46 -12.24 13.41
C LEU A 204 15.74 -12.23 14.24
N CYS A 205 15.62 -12.15 15.57
CA CYS A 205 16.72 -12.13 16.52
C CYS A 205 16.93 -13.47 17.23
N ASP A 206 15.88 -14.30 17.28
CA ASP A 206 15.93 -15.69 17.71
C ASP A 206 16.60 -16.52 16.59
N HIS A 207 17.91 -16.73 16.72
CA HIS A 207 18.76 -17.34 15.70
C HIS A 207 18.77 -18.87 15.81
N ASP A 208 18.58 -19.41 17.01
CA ASP A 208 18.46 -20.85 17.25
C ASP A 208 17.02 -21.38 17.16
N MET A 209 16.03 -20.48 17.04
CA MET A 209 14.60 -20.77 16.88
C MET A 209 14.02 -21.53 18.08
N ASP A 210 14.43 -21.15 19.29
CA ASP A 210 14.00 -21.77 20.54
C ASP A 210 12.85 -21.02 21.26
N ASP A 211 12.27 -20.00 20.60
CA ASP A 211 11.23 -19.09 21.10
C ASP A 211 11.69 -18.20 22.27
N THR A 212 13.00 -18.06 22.47
CA THR A 212 13.62 -17.19 23.48
C THR A 212 14.77 -16.37 22.90
N LEU A 213 15.18 -15.32 23.61
CA LEU A 213 16.44 -14.62 23.32
C LEU A 213 17.43 -14.92 24.44
N ASN A 214 18.44 -15.72 24.13
CA ASN A 214 19.52 -16.04 25.04
C ASN A 214 20.46 -14.83 25.25
N ASP A 215 21.48 -14.95 26.11
CA ASP A 215 22.38 -13.82 26.43
C ASP A 215 23.16 -13.31 25.21
N GLU A 216 23.53 -14.20 24.30
CA GLU A 216 24.28 -13.88 23.09
C GLU A 216 23.39 -13.11 22.09
N GLU A 217 22.20 -13.63 21.79
CA GLU A 217 21.22 -13.01 20.90
C GLU A 217 20.74 -11.65 21.43
N LEU A 218 20.50 -11.55 22.74
CA LEU A 218 20.11 -10.28 23.37
C LEU A 218 21.22 -9.23 23.24
N ASN A 219 22.48 -9.63 23.38
CA ASN A 219 23.61 -8.74 23.20
C ASN A 219 23.80 -8.36 21.71
N GLU A 220 23.64 -9.29 20.78
CA GLU A 220 23.67 -9.01 19.33
C GLU A 220 22.55 -8.04 18.92
N PHE A 221 21.33 -8.26 19.43
CA PHE A 221 20.21 -7.35 19.25
C PHE A 221 20.54 -5.94 19.75
N GLN A 222 21.14 -5.82 20.93
CA GLN A 222 21.56 -4.54 21.49
C GLN A 222 22.60 -3.86 20.59
N ILE A 223 23.65 -4.58 20.19
CA ILE A 223 24.71 -4.04 19.33
C ILE A 223 24.10 -3.56 18.01
N LYS A 224 23.22 -4.35 17.41
CA LYS A 224 22.55 -4.01 16.16
C LYS A 224 21.73 -2.73 16.29
N CYS A 225 20.95 -2.57 17.36
CA CYS A 225 20.03 -1.44 17.51
C CYS A 225 20.72 -0.16 18.01
N PHE A 226 21.66 -0.29 18.95
CA PHE A 226 22.19 0.84 19.72
C PHE A 226 23.70 1.04 19.56
N ASN A 227 24.38 0.20 18.78
CA ASN A 227 25.83 0.23 18.55
C ASN A 227 26.65 0.16 19.84
N ALA A 228 26.13 -0.48 20.89
CA ALA A 228 26.80 -0.67 22.17
C ALA A 228 26.44 -2.05 22.74
N PRO A 229 27.41 -2.84 23.25
CA PRO A 229 27.12 -4.12 23.88
C PRO A 229 26.54 -3.95 25.29
N LEU A 230 25.80 -4.94 25.78
CA LEU A 230 25.43 -5.05 27.19
C LEU A 230 26.52 -5.79 27.96
N GLN A 231 26.88 -5.28 29.14
CA GLN A 231 27.69 -6.04 30.07
C GLN A 231 26.86 -7.22 30.65
N PRO A 232 27.46 -8.36 30.99
CA PRO A 232 26.72 -9.50 31.55
C PRO A 232 25.85 -9.14 32.77
N ALA A 233 26.34 -8.24 33.63
CA ALA A 233 25.58 -7.75 34.77
C ALA A 233 24.33 -6.93 34.38
N GLU A 234 24.37 -6.20 33.25
CA GLU A 234 23.24 -5.44 32.72
C GLU A 234 22.18 -6.37 32.15
N ILE A 235 22.58 -7.44 31.45
CA ILE A 235 21.67 -8.48 30.93
C ILE A 235 20.88 -9.12 32.07
N VAL A 236 21.58 -9.55 33.11
CA VAL A 236 20.95 -10.10 34.33
C VAL A 236 20.01 -9.07 34.96
N GLY A 237 20.41 -7.80 34.99
CA GLY A 237 19.58 -6.70 35.48
C GLY A 237 18.28 -6.54 34.70
N VAL A 238 18.34 -6.56 33.37
CA VAL A 238 17.17 -6.49 32.48
C VAL A 238 16.24 -7.67 32.72
N LYS A 239 16.78 -8.90 32.70
CA LYS A 239 16.00 -10.14 32.95
C LYS A 239 15.33 -10.10 34.32
N ARG A 240 16.01 -9.63 35.36
CA ARG A 240 15.45 -9.47 36.70
C ARG A 240 14.27 -8.50 36.73
N VAL A 241 14.38 -7.33 36.08
CA VAL A 241 13.28 -6.36 36.02
C VAL A 241 12.04 -6.95 35.35
N VAL A 242 12.22 -7.77 34.31
CA VAL A 242 11.11 -8.50 33.67
C VAL A 242 10.55 -9.53 34.63
N GLN A 243 11.40 -10.39 35.20
CA GLN A 243 10.98 -11.49 36.07
C GLN A 243 10.20 -11.03 37.31
N GLU A 244 10.59 -9.88 37.90
CA GLU A 244 9.93 -9.29 39.06
C GLU A 244 8.48 -8.86 38.78
N LYS A 245 8.20 -8.37 37.56
CA LYS A 245 6.87 -7.89 37.17
C LYS A 245 6.06 -8.90 36.35
N LEU A 246 6.75 -9.79 35.66
CA LEU A 246 6.18 -10.76 34.73
C LEU A 246 7.01 -12.06 34.79
N PRO A 247 6.70 -12.98 35.71
CA PRO A 247 7.49 -14.19 35.94
C PRO A 247 7.61 -15.12 34.73
N GLN A 248 6.63 -15.11 33.82
CA GLN A 248 6.68 -15.86 32.56
C GLN A 248 7.45 -15.13 31.44
N GLY A 249 7.93 -13.91 31.70
CA GLY A 249 8.67 -13.10 30.75
C GLY A 249 10.10 -13.60 30.52
N VAL A 250 10.68 -14.34 31.47
CA VAL A 250 11.99 -14.98 31.35
C VAL A 250 11.85 -16.45 31.75
N ASN A 251 12.52 -17.34 31.02
CA ASN A 251 12.63 -18.76 31.37
C ASN A 251 14.11 -19.15 31.53
N ASP A 252 14.38 -20.44 31.68
CA ASP A 252 15.74 -20.95 31.89
C ASP A 252 16.67 -20.73 30.68
N LEU A 253 16.11 -20.54 29.47
CA LEU A 253 16.84 -20.32 28.23
C LEU A 253 17.11 -18.83 27.99
N GLY A 254 16.12 -17.97 28.24
CA GLY A 254 16.26 -16.57 27.90
C GLY A 254 15.02 -15.70 28.13
N LEU A 255 15.05 -14.54 27.48
CA LEU A 255 13.94 -13.61 27.45
C LEU A 255 12.89 -14.11 26.45
N THR A 256 11.66 -14.34 26.90
CA THR A 256 10.57 -14.80 26.02
C THR A 256 9.99 -13.64 25.19
N LEU A 257 9.22 -13.93 24.15
CA LEU A 257 8.47 -12.92 23.39
C LEU A 257 7.59 -12.05 24.30
N THR A 258 6.91 -12.65 25.28
CA THR A 258 6.07 -11.92 26.24
C THR A 258 6.91 -10.95 27.08
N GLY A 259 8.09 -11.37 27.53
CA GLY A 259 9.04 -10.52 28.24
C GLY A 259 9.59 -9.39 27.37
N PHE A 260 9.88 -9.66 26.10
CA PHE A 260 10.35 -8.68 25.13
C PHE A 260 9.30 -7.59 24.87
N LEU A 261 8.04 -7.97 24.63
CA LEU A 261 6.93 -7.03 24.48
C LEU A 261 6.72 -6.19 25.75
N PHE A 262 6.82 -6.82 26.92
CA PHE A 262 6.70 -6.15 28.21
C PHE A 262 7.80 -5.09 28.42
N LEU A 263 9.05 -5.37 28.06
CA LEU A 263 10.14 -4.39 28.12
C LEU A 263 9.84 -3.15 27.26
N HIS A 264 9.33 -3.36 26.05
CA HIS A 264 8.96 -2.24 25.17
C HIS A 264 7.78 -1.43 25.70
N ALA A 265 6.77 -2.07 26.31
CA ALA A 265 5.71 -1.36 27.02
C ALA A 265 6.28 -0.53 28.18
N LEU A 266 7.18 -1.10 28.98
CA LEU A 266 7.83 -0.42 30.11
C LEU A 266 8.67 0.80 29.67
N PHE A 267 9.35 0.73 28.52
CA PHE A 267 10.08 1.89 27.98
C PHE A 267 9.12 3.03 27.60
N ILE A 268 7.99 2.70 26.97
CA ILE A 268 6.99 3.68 26.58
C ILE A 268 6.36 4.35 27.81
N GLU A 269 5.96 3.57 28.81
CA GLU A 269 5.40 4.08 30.08
C GLU A 269 6.38 5.02 30.82
N LYS A 270 7.69 4.79 30.67
CA LYS A 270 8.74 5.65 31.25
C LYS A 270 9.10 6.85 30.36
N GLY A 271 8.37 7.12 29.29
CA GLY A 271 8.63 8.24 28.36
C GLY A 271 9.86 8.05 27.45
N ARG A 272 10.35 6.81 27.32
CA ARG A 272 11.52 6.43 26.51
C ARG A 272 11.11 5.84 25.16
N LEU A 273 10.24 6.55 24.45
CA LEU A 273 9.69 6.16 23.15
C LEU A 273 10.79 5.91 22.10
N GLU A 274 11.87 6.68 22.17
CA GLU A 274 13.02 6.62 21.27
C GLU A 274 13.67 5.24 21.24
N THR A 275 13.65 4.50 22.35
CA THR A 275 14.22 3.16 22.43
C THR A 275 13.46 2.21 21.51
N THR A 276 12.12 2.21 21.61
CA THR A 276 11.25 1.38 20.76
C THR A 276 11.31 1.81 19.30
N TRP A 277 11.30 3.12 19.02
CA TRP A 277 11.40 3.63 17.66
C TRP A 277 12.74 3.34 16.99
N THR A 278 13.84 3.39 17.75
CA THR A 278 15.17 3.03 17.25
C THR A 278 15.19 1.57 16.79
N VAL A 279 14.64 0.67 17.60
CA VAL A 279 14.49 -0.76 17.25
C VAL A 279 13.65 -0.92 15.98
N LEU A 280 12.44 -0.36 15.94
CA LEU A 280 11.56 -0.45 14.77
C LEU A 280 12.25 0.06 13.49
N ARG A 281 12.89 1.23 13.55
CA ARG A 281 13.57 1.83 12.40
C ARG A 281 14.79 1.04 11.94
N LYS A 282 15.53 0.42 12.87
CA LYS A 282 16.68 -0.45 12.55
C LYS A 282 16.24 -1.69 11.76
N PHE A 283 15.04 -2.18 12.03
CA PHE A 283 14.43 -3.31 11.31
C PHE A 283 13.56 -2.88 10.11
N GLY A 284 13.69 -1.63 9.67
CA GLY A 284 13.13 -1.15 8.41
C GLY A 284 11.72 -0.59 8.50
N TYR A 285 11.14 -0.40 9.69
CA TYR A 285 9.81 0.18 9.85
C TYR A 285 9.81 1.71 9.75
N ASN A 286 8.73 2.27 9.21
CA ASN A 286 8.38 3.69 9.20
C ASN A 286 7.47 4.07 10.38
N ASP A 287 7.01 5.32 10.42
CA ASP A 287 6.21 5.86 11.53
C ASP A 287 4.76 5.31 11.55
N GLU A 288 4.31 4.70 10.45
CA GLU A 288 3.04 3.95 10.36
C GLU A 288 3.17 2.47 10.77
N ILE A 289 4.38 2.05 11.18
CA ILE A 289 4.75 0.67 11.52
C ILE A 289 4.50 -0.27 10.32
N LYS A 290 4.95 0.17 9.14
CA LYS A 290 5.07 -0.63 7.92
C LYS A 290 6.52 -0.59 7.44
N LEU A 291 6.95 -1.61 6.70
CA LEU A 291 8.28 -1.61 6.06
C LEU A 291 8.40 -0.42 5.11
N LYS A 292 9.53 0.30 5.19
CA LYS A 292 9.85 1.43 4.31
C LYS A 292 9.93 0.97 2.85
N ASP A 293 9.55 1.87 1.95
CA ASP A 293 9.54 1.63 0.50
C ASP A 293 10.91 1.21 -0.06
N ASP A 294 12.01 1.64 0.56
CA ASP A 294 13.37 1.22 0.19
C ASP A 294 13.54 -0.31 0.20
N TYR A 295 12.86 -1.01 1.12
CA TYR A 295 12.86 -2.48 1.20
C TYR A 295 11.91 -3.12 0.18
N LEU A 296 11.01 -2.36 -0.43
CA LEU A 296 9.93 -2.83 -1.31
C LEU A 296 10.20 -2.50 -2.78
N THR A 297 11.47 -2.37 -3.16
CA THR A 297 11.86 -2.08 -4.55
C THR A 297 11.47 -3.22 -5.48
N ILE A 298 10.36 -3.04 -6.23
CA ILE A 298 9.87 -4.02 -7.21
C ILE A 298 10.51 -3.84 -8.59
N PRO A 299 10.55 -4.88 -9.44
CA PRO A 299 11.01 -4.75 -10.82
C PRO A 299 10.18 -3.71 -11.59
N PHE A 300 10.85 -2.72 -12.17
CA PHE A 300 10.18 -1.64 -12.90
C PHE A 300 9.51 -2.16 -14.18
N LYS A 301 8.20 -1.90 -14.34
CA LYS A 301 7.47 -2.19 -15.58
C LYS A 301 7.98 -1.30 -16.70
N LYS A 302 8.48 -1.89 -17.79
CA LYS A 302 8.98 -1.15 -18.96
C LYS A 302 7.85 -0.77 -19.93
N ALA A 303 6.69 -1.41 -19.82
CA ALA A 303 5.51 -1.15 -20.62
C ALA A 303 4.23 -1.50 -19.83
N PRO A 304 3.10 -0.84 -20.14
CA PRO A 304 1.83 -1.06 -19.42
C PRO A 304 1.22 -2.44 -19.66
N ASP A 305 1.59 -3.14 -20.75
CA ASP A 305 1.15 -4.52 -21.05
C ASP A 305 2.02 -5.60 -20.40
N GLN A 306 2.81 -5.26 -19.39
CA GLN A 306 3.56 -6.20 -18.57
C GLN A 306 2.92 -6.37 -17.19
N SER A 307 2.98 -7.58 -16.67
CA SER A 307 2.52 -7.96 -15.34
C SER A 307 3.68 -8.47 -14.48
N LEU A 308 3.50 -8.43 -13.16
CA LEU A 308 4.38 -9.12 -12.22
C LEU A 308 3.70 -10.41 -11.78
N GLU A 309 4.47 -11.49 -11.72
CA GLU A 309 4.04 -12.81 -11.26
C GLU A 309 5.03 -13.30 -10.20
N LEU A 310 4.57 -14.16 -9.30
CA LEU A 310 5.46 -14.85 -8.37
C LEU A 310 6.38 -15.80 -9.14
N THR A 311 7.63 -15.89 -8.72
CA THR A 311 8.57 -16.90 -9.22
C THR A 311 8.23 -18.29 -8.69
N SER A 312 8.80 -19.33 -9.30
CA SER A 312 8.70 -20.69 -8.75
C SER A 312 9.30 -20.80 -7.35
N GLU A 313 10.37 -20.07 -7.05
CA GLU A 313 10.99 -20.03 -5.72
C GLU A 313 10.04 -19.47 -4.66
N ALA A 314 9.41 -18.32 -4.94
CA ALA A 314 8.41 -17.75 -4.03
C ALA A 314 7.20 -18.66 -3.85
N VAL A 315 6.74 -19.33 -4.92
CA VAL A 315 5.62 -20.28 -4.84
C VAL A 315 5.98 -21.50 -3.98
N GLU A 316 7.19 -22.05 -4.10
CA GLU A 316 7.64 -23.16 -3.24
C GLU A 316 7.77 -22.72 -1.78
N PHE A 317 8.30 -21.52 -1.53
CA PHE A 317 8.31 -20.94 -0.18
C PHE A 317 6.89 -20.86 0.40
N LEU A 318 5.92 -20.34 -0.36
CA LEU A 318 4.53 -20.22 0.08
C LEU A 318 3.88 -21.58 0.36
N LYS A 319 4.21 -22.63 -0.40
CA LYS A 319 3.76 -24.00 -0.09
C LYS A 319 4.35 -24.52 1.23
N GLY A 320 5.62 -24.20 1.49
CA GLY A 320 6.27 -24.49 2.76
C GLY A 320 5.55 -23.79 3.92
N VAL A 321 5.31 -22.48 3.80
CA VAL A 321 4.55 -21.70 4.79
C VAL A 321 3.17 -22.31 5.01
N PHE A 322 2.41 -22.60 3.95
CA PHE A 322 1.09 -23.23 4.07
C PHE A 322 1.17 -24.51 4.92
N SER A 323 2.13 -25.39 4.63
CA SER A 323 2.29 -26.67 5.32
C SER A 323 2.72 -26.51 6.78
N THR A 324 3.43 -25.44 7.12
CA THR A 324 3.85 -25.13 8.50
C THR A 324 2.66 -24.66 9.35
N PHE A 325 1.75 -23.88 8.77
CA PHE A 325 0.62 -23.30 9.51
C PHE A 325 -0.66 -24.17 9.48
N ASP A 326 -0.78 -25.11 8.54
CA ASP A 326 -1.80 -26.17 8.52
C ASP A 326 -1.51 -27.17 9.64
N THR A 327 -1.89 -26.80 10.87
CA THR A 327 -1.43 -27.47 12.09
C THR A 327 -2.11 -28.83 12.25
N ASP A 328 -3.36 -28.93 11.83
CA ASP A 328 -4.14 -30.16 11.86
C ASP A 328 -4.02 -31.01 10.58
N LYS A 329 -3.29 -30.52 9.57
CA LYS A 329 -2.96 -31.21 8.32
C LYS A 329 -4.20 -31.61 7.53
N ASP A 330 -5.26 -30.81 7.62
CA ASP A 330 -6.51 -31.03 6.88
C ASP A 330 -6.43 -30.49 5.43
N GLY A 331 -5.32 -29.82 5.07
CA GLY A 331 -5.09 -29.24 3.75
C GLY A 331 -5.81 -27.91 3.55
N VAL A 332 -6.30 -27.28 4.62
CA VAL A 332 -7.08 -26.05 4.62
C VAL A 332 -6.67 -25.13 5.78
N LEU A 333 -6.14 -23.94 5.46
CA LEU A 333 -5.88 -22.93 6.47
C LEU A 333 -7.17 -22.27 6.95
N ARG A 334 -7.49 -22.43 8.24
CA ARG A 334 -8.62 -21.78 8.90
C ARG A 334 -8.30 -20.33 9.24
N ASN A 335 -9.32 -19.55 9.62
CA ASN A 335 -9.13 -18.13 9.95
C ASN A 335 -8.11 -17.92 11.08
N SER A 336 -8.10 -18.78 12.11
CA SER A 336 -7.11 -18.69 13.20
C SER A 336 -5.68 -18.95 12.71
N GLU A 337 -5.49 -19.94 11.83
CA GLU A 337 -4.17 -20.26 11.26
C GLU A 337 -3.69 -19.15 10.31
N LEU A 338 -4.61 -18.51 9.58
CA LEU A 338 -4.31 -17.33 8.78
C LEU A 338 -3.93 -16.11 9.65
N ASP A 339 -4.61 -15.93 10.78
CA ASP A 339 -4.27 -14.89 11.75
C ASP A 339 -2.87 -15.11 12.35
N ASP A 340 -2.51 -16.37 12.61
CA ASP A 340 -1.17 -16.76 13.06
C ASP A 340 -0.11 -16.56 11.97
N LEU A 341 -0.41 -16.96 10.73
CA LEU A 341 0.47 -16.78 9.55
C LEU A 341 0.81 -15.30 9.34
N PHE A 342 -0.19 -14.42 9.42
CA PHE A 342 0.00 -12.97 9.27
C PHE A 342 0.26 -12.25 10.60
N SER A 343 0.60 -12.98 11.68
CA SER A 343 0.85 -12.37 13.00
C SER A 343 2.09 -11.47 13.04
N THR A 344 2.95 -11.51 12.03
CA THR A 344 4.12 -10.65 11.84
C THR A 344 3.91 -9.55 10.80
N ALA A 345 2.76 -9.53 10.11
CA ALA A 345 2.36 -8.47 9.19
C ALA A 345 1.61 -7.35 9.94
N PRO A 346 1.57 -6.11 9.44
CA PRO A 346 0.84 -5.02 10.09
C PRO A 346 -0.65 -5.36 10.31
N GLU A 347 -1.24 -6.01 9.32
CA GLU A 347 -2.61 -6.48 9.26
C GLU A 347 -2.72 -7.64 8.26
N SER A 348 -3.80 -8.42 8.33
CA SER A 348 -4.06 -9.45 7.34
C SER A 348 -4.34 -8.79 5.99
N PRO A 349 -3.62 -9.12 4.91
CA PRO A 349 -3.80 -8.49 3.61
C PRO A 349 -5.14 -8.85 2.95
N TRP A 350 -5.85 -9.87 3.46
CA TRP A 350 -7.03 -10.44 2.82
C TRP A 350 -8.34 -10.22 3.59
N GLY A 351 -8.33 -9.32 4.58
CA GLY A 351 -9.50 -8.99 5.39
C GLY A 351 -10.54 -8.10 4.70
N GLU A 352 -10.14 -7.41 3.63
CA GLU A 352 -10.95 -6.41 2.92
C GLU A 352 -11.03 -6.68 1.41
N ALA A 353 -11.92 -5.98 0.71
CA ALA A 353 -11.98 -6.02 -0.75
C ALA A 353 -10.68 -5.46 -1.36
N PRO A 354 -10.20 -6.00 -2.50
CA PRO A 354 -10.84 -7.00 -3.34
C PRO A 354 -10.64 -8.46 -2.90
N TYR A 355 -9.81 -8.72 -1.89
CA TYR A 355 -9.29 -10.06 -1.54
C TYR A 355 -10.27 -10.95 -0.77
N LYS A 356 -11.01 -10.36 0.18
CA LYS A 356 -11.88 -11.09 1.13
C LYS A 356 -12.72 -12.20 0.49
N ASP A 357 -13.34 -11.88 -0.65
CA ASP A 357 -14.27 -12.74 -1.39
C ASP A 357 -13.73 -13.25 -2.72
N ALA A 358 -12.43 -13.03 -3.02
CA ALA A 358 -11.87 -13.30 -4.34
C ALA A 358 -11.64 -14.78 -4.67
N VAL A 359 -11.48 -15.65 -3.68
CA VAL A 359 -11.18 -17.07 -3.89
C VAL A 359 -12.27 -17.99 -3.36
N GLU A 360 -12.15 -19.26 -3.72
CA GLU A 360 -12.92 -20.35 -3.14
C GLU A 360 -12.54 -20.52 -1.67
N ARG A 361 -13.57 -20.63 -0.82
CA ARG A 361 -13.43 -20.87 0.62
C ARG A 361 -14.29 -22.08 1.00
N THR A 362 -13.83 -22.84 1.97
CA THR A 362 -14.65 -23.90 2.56
C THR A 362 -15.87 -23.32 3.29
N PRO A 363 -16.89 -24.12 3.64
CA PRO A 363 -18.06 -23.63 4.39
C PRO A 363 -17.72 -22.95 5.73
N LEU A 364 -16.57 -23.29 6.33
CA LEU A 364 -16.06 -22.68 7.56
C LEU A 364 -15.16 -21.46 7.30
N GLY A 365 -15.00 -21.04 6.04
CA GLY A 365 -14.22 -19.87 5.63
C GLY A 365 -12.73 -20.13 5.38
N GLY A 366 -12.27 -21.38 5.48
CA GLY A 366 -10.87 -21.75 5.30
C GLY A 366 -10.42 -21.79 3.84
N LEU A 367 -9.09 -21.75 3.63
CA LEU A 367 -8.44 -21.70 2.33
C LEU A 367 -7.65 -22.98 2.05
N SER A 368 -7.99 -23.66 0.95
CA SER A 368 -7.14 -24.73 0.42
C SER A 368 -5.82 -24.17 -0.12
N LEU A 369 -4.82 -25.02 -0.34
CA LEU A 369 -3.54 -24.60 -0.91
C LEU A 369 -3.71 -23.89 -2.27
N SER A 370 -4.62 -24.33 -3.12
CA SER A 370 -4.88 -23.68 -4.42
C SER A 370 -5.51 -22.30 -4.26
N ALA A 371 -6.44 -22.14 -3.31
CA ALA A 371 -7.05 -20.85 -2.99
C ALA A 371 -6.03 -19.88 -2.38
N PHE A 372 -5.21 -20.36 -1.43
CA PHE A 372 -4.11 -19.60 -0.83
C PHE A 372 -3.14 -19.07 -1.89
N LEU A 373 -2.65 -19.92 -2.79
CA LEU A 373 -1.75 -19.49 -3.88
C LEU A 373 -2.44 -18.56 -4.88
N SER A 374 -3.75 -18.72 -5.09
CA SER A 374 -4.54 -17.84 -5.97
C SER A 374 -4.68 -16.44 -5.39
N GLU A 375 -4.86 -16.32 -4.07
CA GLU A 375 -4.93 -15.04 -3.36
C GLU A 375 -3.60 -14.29 -3.43
N TRP A 376 -2.48 -15.00 -3.25
CA TRP A 376 -1.14 -14.47 -3.47
C TRP A 376 -0.90 -14.01 -4.92
N ALA A 377 -1.37 -14.79 -5.90
CA ALA A 377 -1.29 -14.41 -7.30
C ALA A 377 -2.11 -13.14 -7.61
N LEU A 378 -3.30 -13.01 -7.01
CA LEU A 378 -4.15 -11.81 -7.13
C LEU A 378 -3.45 -10.58 -6.54
N MET A 379 -2.98 -10.67 -5.29
CA MET A 379 -2.27 -9.57 -4.64
C MET A 379 -1.02 -9.17 -5.41
N THR A 380 -0.29 -10.13 -5.97
CA THR A 380 0.89 -9.85 -6.81
C THR A 380 0.52 -9.15 -8.11
N LEU A 381 -0.64 -9.48 -8.70
CA LEU A 381 -1.12 -8.87 -9.93
C LEU A 381 -1.57 -7.42 -9.71
N LEU A 382 -2.32 -7.17 -8.62
CA LEU A 382 -2.93 -5.87 -8.31
C LEU A 382 -1.96 -4.93 -7.57
N GLU A 383 -1.32 -5.43 -6.52
CA GLU A 383 -0.49 -4.65 -5.60
C GLU A 383 0.86 -5.35 -5.32
N PRO A 384 1.78 -5.38 -6.31
CA PRO A 384 3.03 -6.14 -6.22
C PRO A 384 3.92 -5.76 -5.03
N ALA A 385 3.95 -4.47 -4.65
CA ALA A 385 4.72 -3.99 -3.50
C ALA A 385 4.14 -4.50 -2.18
N GLN A 386 2.81 -4.55 -2.05
CA GLN A 386 2.14 -5.13 -0.89
C GLN A 386 2.33 -6.64 -0.82
N SER A 387 2.31 -7.33 -1.97
CA SER A 387 2.65 -8.76 -2.04
C SER A 387 4.07 -9.02 -1.53
N LEU A 388 5.05 -8.27 -2.03
CA LEU A 388 6.44 -8.37 -1.57
C LEU A 388 6.59 -8.06 -0.07
N ALA A 389 5.91 -7.01 0.42
CA ALA A 389 5.95 -6.68 1.84
C ALA A 389 5.42 -7.83 2.71
N ASN A 390 4.29 -8.43 2.31
CA ASN A 390 3.71 -9.56 3.04
C ASN A 390 4.57 -10.82 2.97
N LEU A 391 5.25 -11.09 1.85
CA LEU A 391 6.27 -12.16 1.80
C LEU A 391 7.37 -11.92 2.83
N ILE A 392 7.89 -10.69 2.93
CA ILE A 392 8.94 -10.34 3.88
C ILE A 392 8.44 -10.42 5.34
N TYR A 393 7.17 -10.07 5.59
CA TYR A 393 6.58 -10.20 6.92
C TYR A 393 6.54 -11.65 7.40
N ILE A 394 6.15 -12.58 6.52
CA ILE A 394 6.03 -14.01 6.84
C ILE A 394 7.35 -14.79 6.73
N GLY A 395 8.48 -14.11 6.59
CA GLY A 395 9.82 -14.73 6.66
C GLY A 395 10.52 -14.99 5.32
N TYR A 396 10.06 -14.39 4.22
CA TYR A 396 10.80 -14.45 2.95
C TYR A 396 12.04 -13.55 3.02
N ASN A 397 13.22 -14.17 3.07
CA ASN A 397 14.49 -13.48 3.29
C ASN A 397 15.28 -13.17 2.01
N CYS A 398 14.77 -13.52 0.84
CA CYS A 398 15.42 -13.24 -0.44
C CYS A 398 14.96 -11.89 -1.03
N GLY A 399 15.78 -11.29 -1.90
CA GLY A 399 15.45 -9.99 -2.51
C GLY A 399 14.30 -10.04 -3.53
N ALA A 400 13.71 -8.89 -3.87
CA ALA A 400 12.55 -8.77 -4.76
C ALA A 400 12.69 -9.51 -6.10
N ALA A 401 13.90 -9.55 -6.68
CA ALA A 401 14.17 -10.22 -7.95
C ALA A 401 14.03 -11.76 -7.88
N SER A 402 14.20 -12.34 -6.70
CA SER A 402 13.93 -13.77 -6.46
C SER A 402 12.45 -14.04 -6.27
N ALA A 403 11.67 -13.07 -5.78
CA ALA A 403 10.25 -13.24 -5.47
C ALA A 403 9.36 -12.96 -6.69
N LEU A 404 9.70 -11.92 -7.46
CA LEU A 404 8.86 -11.36 -8.50
C LEU A 404 9.53 -11.43 -9.87
N ARG A 405 8.79 -11.94 -10.84
CA ARG A 405 9.18 -12.01 -12.25
C ARG A 405 8.32 -11.04 -13.06
N LEU A 406 8.98 -10.20 -13.85
CA LEU A 406 8.33 -9.35 -14.84
C LEU A 406 8.06 -10.14 -16.13
N THR A 407 6.79 -10.18 -16.56
CA THR A 407 6.41 -10.87 -17.80
C THR A 407 6.86 -10.10 -19.04
N ARG A 408 6.95 -10.79 -20.18
CA ARG A 408 7.18 -10.13 -21.48
C ARG A 408 5.96 -9.29 -21.86
N ARG A 409 6.15 -8.36 -22.79
CA ARG A 409 5.04 -7.57 -23.36
C ARG A 409 4.08 -8.48 -24.11
N LYS A 410 2.77 -8.36 -23.87
CA LYS A 410 1.72 -9.09 -24.61
C LYS A 410 1.81 -8.88 -26.12
N SER A 411 2.23 -7.69 -26.55
CA SER A 411 2.48 -7.41 -27.98
C SER A 411 3.55 -8.33 -28.60
N VAL A 412 4.54 -8.79 -27.83
CA VAL A 412 5.54 -9.77 -28.24
C VAL A 412 4.99 -11.18 -28.18
N ASP A 413 4.21 -11.53 -27.14
CA ASP A 413 3.46 -12.81 -27.08
C ASP A 413 2.64 -13.05 -28.32
N ARG A 414 1.84 -12.06 -28.72
CA ARG A 414 0.99 -12.16 -29.89
C ARG A 414 1.77 -12.35 -31.19
N LYS A 415 2.92 -11.66 -31.36
CA LYS A 415 3.77 -11.81 -32.55
C LYS A 415 4.41 -13.19 -32.63
N LYS A 416 4.77 -13.77 -31.47
CA LYS A 416 5.37 -15.11 -31.38
C LYS A 416 4.34 -16.24 -31.30
N GLN A 417 3.06 -15.93 -31.12
CA GLN A 417 1.97 -16.90 -30.91
C GLN A 417 2.26 -17.89 -29.77
N GLN A 418 2.98 -17.44 -28.75
CA GLN A 418 3.37 -18.26 -27.61
C GLN A 418 3.51 -17.33 -26.41
N THR A 419 3.00 -17.74 -25.26
CA THR A 419 3.18 -17.03 -23.98
C THR A 419 3.75 -17.93 -22.91
N ASP A 420 4.49 -17.35 -21.97
CA ASP A 420 5.09 -17.99 -20.81
C ASP A 420 4.46 -17.51 -19.49
N ARG A 421 3.31 -16.86 -19.58
CA ARG A 421 2.55 -16.37 -18.43
C ARG A 421 1.77 -17.49 -17.75
N ASN A 422 1.58 -17.33 -16.45
CA ASN A 422 0.81 -18.27 -15.64
C ASN A 422 -0.46 -17.65 -15.06
N VAL A 423 -0.53 -16.32 -15.01
CA VAL A 423 -1.69 -15.58 -14.48
C VAL A 423 -2.34 -14.79 -15.61
N TYR A 424 -3.61 -15.09 -15.88
CA TYR A 424 -4.41 -14.43 -16.92
C TYR A 424 -5.56 -13.63 -16.33
N GLN A 425 -5.64 -12.36 -16.69
CA GLN A 425 -6.72 -11.48 -16.25
C GLN A 425 -7.81 -11.34 -17.31
N CYS A 426 -9.03 -11.75 -16.97
CA CYS A 426 -10.21 -11.65 -17.81
C CYS A 426 -11.13 -10.53 -17.33
N PHE A 427 -11.46 -9.59 -18.21
CA PHE A 427 -12.48 -8.57 -17.91
C PHE A 427 -13.85 -9.07 -18.36
N VAL A 428 -14.81 -9.06 -17.43
CA VAL A 428 -16.19 -9.53 -17.67
C VAL A 428 -17.10 -8.31 -17.82
N PHE A 429 -17.53 -8.07 -19.05
CA PHE A 429 -18.45 -7.01 -19.44
C PHE A 429 -19.86 -7.56 -19.69
N GLY A 430 -20.85 -6.68 -19.62
CA GLY A 430 -22.25 -7.04 -19.89
C GLY A 430 -23.20 -6.09 -19.16
N PRO A 431 -24.46 -5.99 -19.61
CA PRO A 431 -25.45 -5.13 -18.98
C PRO A 431 -25.84 -5.60 -17.58
N LYS A 432 -26.55 -4.75 -16.83
CA LYS A 432 -27.18 -5.14 -15.56
C LYS A 432 -28.10 -6.36 -15.80
N GLY A 433 -28.03 -7.34 -14.89
CA GLY A 433 -28.83 -8.56 -14.98
C GLY A 433 -28.31 -9.65 -15.93
N SER A 434 -27.21 -9.45 -16.66
CA SER A 434 -26.73 -10.41 -17.67
C SER A 434 -26.06 -11.69 -17.13
N GLY A 435 -25.95 -11.86 -15.80
CA GLY A 435 -25.35 -13.03 -15.18
C GLY A 435 -23.84 -12.96 -14.91
N LYS A 436 -23.20 -11.78 -15.04
CA LYS A 436 -21.76 -11.59 -14.76
C LYS A 436 -21.34 -12.12 -13.38
N SER A 437 -22.00 -11.69 -12.31
CA SER A 437 -21.63 -12.09 -10.95
C SER A 437 -21.86 -13.57 -10.69
N ALA A 438 -22.86 -14.18 -11.35
CA ALA A 438 -23.08 -15.62 -11.28
C ALA A 438 -21.94 -16.41 -11.95
N LEU A 439 -21.41 -15.90 -13.06
CA LEU A 439 -20.23 -16.47 -13.72
C LEU A 439 -18.99 -16.40 -12.81
N LEU A 440 -18.74 -15.27 -12.15
CA LEU A 440 -17.63 -15.12 -11.19
C LEU A 440 -17.79 -16.10 -10.01
N LYS A 441 -18.96 -16.15 -9.40
CA LYS A 441 -19.27 -17.05 -8.28
C LYS A 441 -19.09 -18.52 -8.67
N SER A 442 -19.45 -18.88 -9.90
CA SER A 442 -19.27 -20.25 -10.41
C SER A 442 -17.80 -20.64 -10.55
N LEU A 443 -16.88 -19.71 -10.85
CA LEU A 443 -15.43 -20.01 -10.85
C LEU A 443 -14.94 -20.40 -9.44
N LEU A 444 -15.60 -19.86 -8.40
CA LEU A 444 -15.28 -20.12 -6.99
C LEU A 444 -16.05 -21.32 -6.41
N GLY A 445 -16.73 -22.11 -7.26
CA GLY A 445 -17.55 -23.24 -6.81
C GLY A 445 -18.79 -22.85 -5.99
N ARG A 446 -19.14 -21.56 -5.93
CA ARG A 446 -20.28 -21.10 -5.11
C ARG A 446 -21.60 -21.45 -5.81
N PRO A 447 -22.62 -21.92 -5.05
CA PRO A 447 -23.91 -22.27 -5.62
C PRO A 447 -24.60 -21.04 -6.22
N PHE A 448 -25.44 -21.28 -7.22
CA PHE A 448 -26.29 -20.24 -7.78
C PHE A 448 -27.24 -19.67 -6.72
N SER A 449 -27.49 -18.35 -6.79
CA SER A 449 -28.42 -17.65 -5.90
C SER A 449 -29.41 -16.86 -6.76
N GLU A 450 -30.70 -16.98 -6.44
CA GLU A 450 -31.78 -16.23 -7.12
C GLU A 450 -31.81 -14.75 -6.73
N ASN A 451 -31.16 -14.39 -5.61
CA ASN A 451 -31.13 -13.02 -5.12
C ASN A 451 -30.21 -12.15 -6.00
N TYR A 452 -30.82 -11.28 -6.78
CA TYR A 452 -30.09 -10.30 -7.56
C TYR A 452 -29.63 -9.13 -6.69
N ALA A 453 -28.32 -8.90 -6.68
CA ALA A 453 -27.72 -7.67 -6.17
C ALA A 453 -27.12 -6.91 -7.36
N VAL A 454 -27.37 -5.60 -7.42
CA VAL A 454 -26.75 -4.74 -8.44
C VAL A 454 -25.26 -4.63 -8.14
N THR A 455 -24.42 -4.87 -9.13
CA THR A 455 -22.98 -4.66 -9.05
C THR A 455 -22.70 -3.16 -8.94
N THR A 456 -22.35 -2.68 -7.73
CA THR A 456 -21.98 -1.29 -7.46
C THR A 456 -20.48 -1.05 -7.62
N ASP A 457 -19.67 -2.07 -7.38
CA ASP A 457 -18.21 -1.98 -7.31
C ASP A 457 -17.55 -3.10 -8.13
N GLU A 458 -16.26 -2.97 -8.41
CA GLU A 458 -15.48 -4.03 -9.07
C GLU A 458 -15.36 -5.27 -8.18
N HIS A 459 -15.63 -6.44 -8.76
CA HIS A 459 -15.49 -7.72 -8.07
C HIS A 459 -14.44 -8.59 -8.75
N TYR A 460 -13.68 -9.32 -7.95
CA TYR A 460 -12.66 -10.25 -8.42
C TYR A 460 -13.05 -11.68 -8.06
N ALA A 461 -12.75 -12.62 -8.95
CA ALA A 461 -12.82 -14.05 -8.69
C ALA A 461 -11.57 -14.72 -9.27
N VAL A 462 -10.85 -15.48 -8.47
CA VAL A 462 -9.58 -16.08 -8.84
C VAL A 462 -9.59 -17.55 -8.50
N ASN A 463 -9.24 -18.38 -9.47
CA ASN A 463 -9.04 -19.80 -9.24
C ASN A 463 -8.04 -20.38 -10.23
N VAL A 464 -7.58 -21.60 -9.94
CA VAL A 464 -6.75 -22.40 -10.84
C VAL A 464 -7.64 -23.12 -11.85
N VAL A 465 -7.25 -23.06 -13.12
CA VAL A 465 -7.87 -23.80 -14.22
C VAL A 465 -6.88 -24.85 -14.72
N ASP A 466 -7.29 -26.12 -14.65
CA ASP A 466 -6.52 -27.25 -15.15
C ASP A 466 -6.60 -27.33 -16.68
N ARG A 467 -5.45 -27.40 -17.34
CA ARG A 467 -5.34 -27.53 -18.79
C ARG A 467 -5.12 -28.97 -19.21
N LEU A 468 -5.54 -29.27 -20.45
CA LEU A 468 -5.22 -30.53 -21.13
C LEU A 468 -3.70 -30.72 -21.17
N GLY A 469 -3.21 -31.80 -20.55
CA GLY A 469 -1.77 -32.06 -20.37
C GLY A 469 -1.23 -31.77 -18.96
N GLY A 470 -2.09 -31.44 -17.98
CA GLY A 470 -1.73 -31.33 -16.57
C GLY A 470 -1.07 -30.02 -16.16
N THR A 471 -0.99 -29.04 -17.07
CA THR A 471 -0.51 -27.69 -16.73
C THR A 471 -1.62 -26.91 -16.02
N LYS A 472 -1.26 -26.18 -14.98
CA LYS A 472 -2.19 -25.37 -14.17
C LYS A 472 -1.98 -23.89 -14.47
N LYS A 473 -3.07 -23.14 -14.68
CA LYS A 473 -3.03 -21.70 -14.94
C LYS A 473 -3.96 -20.97 -13.96
N THR A 474 -3.56 -19.80 -13.49
CA THR A 474 -4.40 -18.96 -12.63
C THR A 474 -5.24 -18.03 -13.49
N LEU A 475 -6.56 -18.09 -13.33
CA LEU A 475 -7.51 -17.22 -14.01
C LEU A 475 -8.06 -16.20 -13.02
N VAL A 476 -7.88 -14.91 -13.32
CA VAL A 476 -8.43 -13.79 -12.55
C VAL A 476 -9.57 -13.17 -13.35
N LEU A 477 -10.81 -13.38 -12.93
CA LEU A 477 -11.97 -12.67 -13.47
C LEU A 477 -12.14 -11.34 -12.73
N ARG A 478 -12.31 -10.26 -13.48
CA ARG A 478 -12.67 -8.93 -12.98
C ARG A 478 -14.01 -8.53 -13.57
N GLU A 479 -15.04 -8.47 -12.74
CA GLU A 479 -16.35 -7.96 -13.16
C GLU A 479 -16.30 -6.44 -13.30
N ILE A 480 -16.73 -5.94 -14.46
CA ILE A 480 -16.81 -4.51 -14.73
C ILE A 480 -18.27 -4.06 -14.65
N PRO A 481 -18.63 -3.16 -13.71
CA PRO A 481 -19.96 -2.57 -13.66
C PRO A 481 -20.28 -1.81 -14.95
N GLU A 482 -21.53 -1.92 -15.44
CA GLU A 482 -21.92 -1.31 -16.71
C GLU A 482 -21.72 0.22 -16.71
N ASP A 483 -22.03 0.87 -15.59
CA ASP A 483 -21.96 2.32 -15.45
C ASP A 483 -20.50 2.83 -15.42
N GLU A 484 -19.55 1.98 -15.01
CA GLU A 484 -18.13 2.32 -14.90
C GLU A 484 -17.33 2.09 -16.19
N VAL A 485 -17.88 1.37 -17.17
CA VAL A 485 -17.15 1.02 -18.41
C VAL A 485 -16.56 2.26 -19.09
N LYS A 486 -17.31 3.36 -19.15
CA LYS A 486 -16.82 4.61 -19.77
C LYS A 486 -15.64 5.22 -19.01
N MET A 487 -15.69 5.18 -17.68
CA MET A 487 -14.64 5.68 -16.81
C MET A 487 -13.38 4.82 -16.95
N ILE A 488 -13.52 3.50 -16.89
CA ILE A 488 -12.39 2.57 -16.99
C ILE A 488 -11.72 2.69 -18.36
N LEU A 489 -12.50 2.76 -19.45
CA LEU A 489 -11.95 2.87 -20.81
C LEU A 489 -11.44 4.28 -21.16
N SER A 490 -11.55 5.27 -20.25
CA SER A 490 -11.10 6.64 -20.50
C SER A 490 -9.57 6.75 -20.65
N THR A 491 -8.81 5.92 -19.93
CA THR A 491 -7.34 5.92 -19.95
C THR A 491 -6.79 5.07 -21.10
N LYS A 492 -5.70 5.52 -21.74
CA LYS A 492 -5.15 4.84 -22.93
C LYS A 492 -4.68 3.41 -22.62
N GLU A 493 -4.31 3.16 -21.38
CA GLU A 493 -3.73 1.91 -20.90
C GLU A 493 -4.74 0.98 -20.22
N SER A 494 -6.02 1.36 -20.21
CA SER A 494 -7.12 0.61 -19.56
C SER A 494 -7.21 -0.87 -19.94
N LEU A 495 -6.90 -1.21 -21.19
CA LEU A 495 -6.93 -2.58 -21.71
C LEU A 495 -5.56 -3.28 -21.64
N ALA A 496 -4.51 -2.61 -21.18
CA ALA A 496 -3.16 -3.16 -21.17
C ALA A 496 -3.02 -4.35 -20.22
N SER A 497 -3.72 -4.33 -19.07
CA SER A 497 -3.74 -5.44 -18.11
C SER A 497 -4.69 -6.57 -18.50
N CYS A 498 -5.69 -6.32 -19.35
CA CYS A 498 -6.65 -7.33 -19.82
C CYS A 498 -6.00 -8.35 -20.77
N ASP A 499 -6.12 -9.63 -20.47
CA ASP A 499 -5.65 -10.74 -21.33
C ASP A 499 -6.74 -11.26 -22.26
N VAL A 500 -8.00 -11.22 -21.80
CA VAL A 500 -9.18 -11.66 -22.54
C VAL A 500 -10.42 -10.94 -22.01
N ALA A 501 -11.33 -10.56 -22.90
CA ALA A 501 -12.58 -9.90 -22.52
C ALA A 501 -13.76 -10.85 -22.79
N VAL A 502 -14.62 -11.02 -21.79
CA VAL A 502 -15.87 -11.78 -21.91
C VAL A 502 -17.03 -10.79 -21.93
N PHE A 503 -17.95 -10.97 -22.87
CA PHE A 503 -19.18 -10.18 -22.97
C PHE A 503 -20.37 -11.10 -22.72
N ALA A 504 -20.91 -11.03 -21.51
CA ALA A 504 -22.06 -11.82 -21.08
C ALA A 504 -23.37 -11.07 -21.34
N TYR A 505 -24.33 -11.74 -21.96
CA TYR A 505 -25.70 -11.27 -22.15
C TYR A 505 -26.69 -12.35 -21.70
N ASP A 506 -27.89 -11.94 -21.31
CA ASP A 506 -29.00 -12.84 -21.00
C ASP A 506 -29.63 -13.35 -22.31
N SER A 507 -29.62 -14.66 -22.54
CA SER A 507 -30.15 -15.28 -23.76
C SER A 507 -31.66 -15.09 -23.94
N SER A 508 -32.39 -14.79 -22.87
CA SER A 508 -33.82 -14.50 -22.87
C SER A 508 -34.15 -13.03 -23.18
N ASP A 509 -33.16 -12.12 -23.21
CA ASP A 509 -33.36 -10.68 -23.35
C ASP A 509 -32.62 -10.07 -24.57
N GLU A 510 -33.40 -9.62 -25.56
CA GLU A 510 -32.91 -8.93 -26.76
C GLU A 510 -32.15 -7.64 -26.43
N TYR A 511 -32.61 -6.87 -25.44
CA TYR A 511 -31.96 -5.63 -25.02
C TYR A 511 -30.58 -5.94 -24.43
N SER A 512 -30.49 -6.99 -23.61
CA SER A 512 -29.21 -7.46 -23.07
C SER A 512 -28.21 -7.81 -24.17
N LEU A 513 -28.65 -8.50 -25.24
CA LEU A 513 -27.79 -8.84 -26.37
C LEU A 513 -27.26 -7.57 -27.07
N LYS A 514 -28.17 -6.65 -27.42
CA LYS A 514 -27.82 -5.41 -28.12
C LYS A 514 -26.82 -4.60 -27.31
N ARG A 515 -27.05 -4.48 -26.01
CA ARG A 515 -26.16 -3.74 -25.11
C ARG A 515 -24.78 -4.38 -24.97
N ALA A 516 -24.72 -5.71 -24.85
CA ALA A 516 -23.44 -6.43 -24.85
C ALA A 516 -22.65 -6.24 -26.17
N SER A 517 -23.34 -6.20 -27.31
CA SER A 517 -22.71 -5.90 -28.61
C SER A 517 -22.15 -4.48 -28.69
N GLU A 518 -22.83 -3.48 -28.11
CA GLU A 518 -22.32 -2.10 -28.04
C GLU A 518 -21.05 -2.01 -27.17
N LEU A 519 -21.02 -2.75 -26.05
CA LEU A 519 -19.84 -2.85 -25.19
C LEU A 519 -18.67 -3.53 -25.93
N LEU A 520 -18.92 -4.62 -26.65
CA LEU A 520 -17.93 -5.30 -27.49
C LEU A 520 -17.33 -4.35 -28.52
N MET A 521 -18.17 -3.60 -29.23
CA MET A 521 -17.75 -2.60 -30.21
C MET A 521 -16.87 -1.50 -29.56
N THR A 522 -17.25 -1.05 -28.36
CA THR A 522 -16.53 -0.01 -27.61
C THR A 522 -15.14 -0.49 -27.19
N VAL A 523 -15.04 -1.69 -26.62
CA VAL A 523 -13.77 -2.31 -26.21
C VAL A 523 -12.88 -2.61 -27.41
N ALA A 524 -13.43 -3.17 -28.49
CA ALA A 524 -12.69 -3.46 -29.72
C ALA A 524 -12.07 -2.17 -30.30
N ARG A 525 -12.88 -1.11 -30.45
CA ARG A 525 -12.40 0.20 -30.92
C ARG A 525 -11.33 0.77 -30.00
N ARG A 526 -11.50 0.64 -28.68
CA ARG A 526 -10.50 1.13 -27.72
C ARG A 526 -9.17 0.39 -27.88
N GLY A 527 -9.20 -0.93 -28.02
CA GLY A 527 -8.01 -1.76 -28.24
C GLY A 527 -7.28 -1.44 -29.55
N GLU A 528 -8.02 -1.11 -30.62
CA GLU A 528 -7.44 -0.65 -31.89
C GLU A 528 -6.73 0.70 -31.75
N VAL A 529 -7.34 1.65 -31.03
CA VAL A 529 -6.80 3.00 -30.81
C VAL A 529 -5.61 3.00 -29.85
N SER A 530 -5.66 2.20 -28.78
CA SER A 530 -4.59 2.13 -27.79
C SER A 530 -3.43 1.21 -28.20
N GLY A 531 -3.67 0.28 -29.14
CA GLY A 531 -2.72 -0.77 -29.51
C GLY A 531 -2.80 -2.03 -28.63
N PHE A 532 -3.57 -1.98 -27.54
CA PHE A 532 -3.85 -3.11 -26.64
C PHE A 532 -5.09 -3.87 -27.13
N MET A 533 -4.98 -4.52 -28.28
CA MET A 533 -6.06 -5.38 -28.78
C MET A 533 -6.19 -6.63 -27.91
N VAL A 534 -7.42 -6.92 -27.46
CA VAL A 534 -7.75 -7.99 -26.51
C VAL A 534 -8.63 -9.04 -27.22
N PRO A 535 -8.36 -10.35 -27.08
CA PRO A 535 -9.27 -11.39 -27.56
C PRO A 535 -10.60 -11.33 -26.82
N CYS A 536 -11.71 -11.47 -27.55
CA CYS A 536 -13.05 -11.32 -27.02
C CYS A 536 -13.86 -12.60 -27.18
N LEU A 537 -14.56 -13.00 -26.12
CA LEU A 537 -15.50 -14.11 -26.09
C LEU A 537 -16.91 -13.58 -25.83
N PHE A 538 -17.88 -14.12 -26.55
CA PHE A 538 -19.29 -13.75 -26.43
C PHE A 538 -20.05 -14.86 -25.72
N VAL A 539 -20.77 -14.55 -24.65
CA VAL A 539 -21.36 -15.55 -23.75
C VAL A 539 -22.86 -15.32 -23.61
N ALA A 540 -23.64 -16.30 -24.06
CA ALA A 540 -25.07 -16.37 -23.86
C ALA A 540 -25.34 -17.03 -22.50
N ALA A 541 -25.60 -16.22 -21.48
CA ALA A 541 -25.89 -16.68 -20.13
C ALA A 541 -27.38 -16.95 -19.94
N LYS A 542 -27.72 -17.72 -18.89
CA LYS A 542 -29.08 -18.14 -18.54
C LYS A 542 -29.76 -18.98 -19.62
N ASP A 543 -28.98 -19.86 -20.26
CA ASP A 543 -29.47 -20.79 -21.28
C ASP A 543 -30.52 -21.80 -20.75
N ASP A 544 -30.73 -21.86 -19.42
CA ASP A 544 -31.85 -22.55 -18.76
C ASP A 544 -33.22 -21.87 -18.97
N LEU A 545 -33.22 -20.60 -19.38
CA LEU A 545 -34.44 -19.85 -19.69
C LEU A 545 -34.78 -19.99 -21.18
N ASP A 546 -36.06 -19.84 -21.51
CA ASP A 546 -36.50 -19.78 -22.89
C ASP A 546 -35.84 -18.60 -23.60
N SER A 547 -34.92 -18.92 -24.52
CA SER A 547 -34.25 -17.93 -25.36
C SER A 547 -35.27 -17.21 -26.23
N TYR A 548 -35.07 -15.91 -26.46
CA TYR A 548 -35.95 -15.20 -27.39
C TYR A 548 -35.75 -15.73 -28.83
N PRO A 549 -36.77 -15.67 -29.72
CA PRO A 549 -36.81 -16.46 -30.96
C PRO A 549 -35.64 -16.29 -31.95
N MET A 550 -34.92 -15.15 -31.91
CA MET A 550 -33.81 -14.86 -32.82
C MET A 550 -32.43 -14.87 -32.14
N ALA A 551 -32.35 -15.22 -30.84
CA ALA A 551 -31.13 -15.14 -30.04
C ALA A 551 -29.91 -15.80 -30.68
N ILE A 552 -30.05 -17.05 -31.13
CA ILE A 552 -28.96 -17.83 -31.73
C ILE A 552 -28.51 -17.18 -33.05
N LYS A 553 -29.47 -16.77 -33.89
CA LYS A 553 -29.18 -16.20 -35.21
C LYS A 553 -28.51 -14.83 -35.10
N ASP A 554 -29.04 -13.97 -34.24
CA ASP A 554 -28.56 -12.60 -34.08
C ASP A 554 -27.20 -12.56 -33.40
N SER A 555 -26.99 -13.36 -32.35
CA SER A 555 -25.69 -13.49 -31.69
C SER A 555 -24.62 -14.10 -32.59
N ALA A 556 -24.95 -15.13 -33.38
CA ALA A 556 -24.02 -15.69 -34.38
C ALA A 556 -23.64 -14.66 -35.47
N LYS A 557 -24.61 -13.86 -35.93
CA LYS A 557 -24.36 -12.79 -36.90
C LYS A 557 -23.44 -11.72 -36.32
N ILE A 558 -23.62 -11.34 -35.05
CA ILE A 558 -22.73 -10.41 -34.34
C ILE A 558 -21.31 -10.98 -34.30
N CYS A 559 -21.13 -12.22 -33.84
CA CYS A 559 -19.80 -12.85 -33.79
C CYS A 559 -19.12 -12.90 -35.16
N GLN A 560 -19.86 -13.27 -36.21
CA GLN A 560 -19.35 -13.30 -37.58
C GLN A 560 -18.91 -11.90 -38.07
N ASN A 561 -19.69 -10.87 -37.75
CA ASN A 561 -19.36 -9.49 -38.13
C ASN A 561 -18.04 -9.03 -37.50
N PHE A 562 -17.80 -9.37 -36.23
CA PHE A 562 -16.57 -9.05 -35.50
C PHE A 562 -15.42 -10.02 -35.79
N GLY A 563 -15.67 -11.16 -36.45
CA GLY A 563 -14.66 -12.18 -36.72
C GLY A 563 -14.20 -12.94 -35.46
N ILE A 564 -15.09 -13.14 -34.50
CA ILE A 564 -14.85 -13.93 -33.28
C ILE A 564 -15.63 -15.24 -33.33
N ASP A 565 -15.27 -16.17 -32.44
CA ASP A 565 -15.94 -17.47 -32.34
C ASP A 565 -17.43 -17.36 -31.99
N ALA A 566 -18.18 -18.41 -32.33
CA ALA A 566 -19.61 -18.49 -32.02
C ALA A 566 -19.88 -18.32 -30.51
N PRO A 567 -21.06 -17.77 -30.13
CA PRO A 567 -21.41 -17.54 -28.74
C PRO A 567 -21.31 -18.82 -27.88
N ILE A 568 -20.77 -18.69 -26.67
CA ILE A 568 -20.71 -19.77 -25.68
C ILE A 568 -22.00 -19.75 -24.87
N HIS A 569 -22.80 -20.80 -24.99
CA HIS A 569 -24.05 -20.96 -24.25
C HIS A 569 -23.79 -21.58 -22.87
N ILE A 570 -24.21 -20.89 -21.82
CA ILE A 570 -24.04 -21.34 -20.44
C ILE A 570 -25.33 -21.17 -19.63
N SER A 571 -25.59 -22.15 -18.78
CA SER A 571 -26.46 -22.00 -17.60
C SER A 571 -25.64 -22.32 -16.36
N VAL A 572 -25.62 -21.39 -15.41
CA VAL A 572 -24.97 -21.58 -14.11
C VAL A 572 -25.75 -22.57 -13.24
N LYS A 573 -27.04 -22.79 -13.52
CA LYS A 573 -27.88 -23.74 -12.76
C LYS A 573 -27.65 -25.20 -13.15
N GLU A 574 -27.32 -25.44 -14.42
CA GLU A 574 -27.43 -26.79 -15.00
C GLU A 574 -26.07 -27.49 -15.24
N ARG A 575 -24.91 -26.83 -15.07
CA ARG A 575 -23.61 -27.38 -15.55
C ARG A 575 -22.38 -27.04 -14.73
N ASP A 576 -21.37 -27.89 -14.87
CA ASP A 576 -19.95 -27.58 -14.65
C ASP A 576 -19.44 -26.63 -15.77
N LEU A 577 -19.04 -25.41 -15.39
CA LEU A 577 -18.52 -24.38 -16.30
C LEU A 577 -17.01 -24.50 -16.58
N ASN A 578 -16.34 -25.56 -16.11
CA ASN A 578 -14.91 -25.79 -16.35
C ASN A 578 -14.51 -25.73 -17.83
N SER A 579 -15.40 -26.20 -18.73
CA SER A 579 -15.18 -26.11 -20.17
C SER A 579 -15.12 -24.65 -20.68
N MET A 580 -15.89 -23.75 -20.08
CA MET A 580 -15.93 -22.33 -20.41
C MET A 580 -14.70 -21.59 -19.87
N PHE A 581 -14.29 -21.84 -18.62
CA PHE A 581 -13.04 -21.29 -18.09
C PHE A 581 -11.83 -21.76 -18.90
N ASN A 582 -11.81 -23.02 -19.33
CA ASN A 582 -10.78 -23.52 -20.26
C ASN A 582 -10.75 -22.76 -21.59
N ARG A 583 -11.91 -22.41 -22.17
CA ARG A 583 -11.99 -21.56 -23.37
C ARG A 583 -11.46 -20.16 -23.12
N ILE A 584 -11.74 -19.55 -21.95
CA ILE A 584 -11.17 -18.25 -21.57
C ILE A 584 -9.64 -18.31 -21.55
N VAL A 585 -9.06 -19.30 -20.86
CA VAL A 585 -7.59 -19.43 -20.79
C VAL A 585 -7.00 -19.75 -22.17
N THR A 586 -7.69 -20.54 -23.00
CA THR A 586 -7.26 -20.84 -24.37
C THR A 586 -7.19 -19.58 -25.23
N ALA A 587 -8.21 -18.71 -25.13
CA ALA A 587 -8.25 -17.42 -25.84
C ALA A 587 -7.15 -16.47 -25.36
N ALA A 588 -6.83 -16.48 -24.05
CA ALA A 588 -5.75 -15.68 -23.48
C ALA A 588 -4.35 -16.15 -23.94
N GLU A 589 -4.14 -17.47 -24.11
CA GLU A 589 -2.90 -18.05 -24.63
C GLU A 589 -2.72 -17.85 -26.13
N HIS A 590 -3.83 -17.86 -26.88
CA HIS A 590 -3.84 -17.72 -28.33
C HIS A 590 -4.60 -16.46 -28.77
N PRO A 591 -4.17 -15.26 -28.34
CA PRO A 591 -4.96 -14.04 -28.51
C PRO A 591 -5.23 -13.72 -29.98
N HIS A 592 -4.36 -14.17 -30.89
CA HIS A 592 -4.49 -13.94 -32.33
C HIS A 592 -5.73 -14.59 -32.98
N LEU A 593 -6.36 -15.57 -32.33
CA LEU A 593 -7.52 -16.29 -32.87
C LEU A 593 -8.85 -15.58 -32.62
N SER A 594 -8.95 -14.80 -31.54
CA SER A 594 -10.24 -14.25 -31.07
C SER A 594 -10.21 -12.72 -30.91
N VAL A 595 -9.25 -12.00 -31.52
CA VAL A 595 -9.27 -10.52 -31.52
C VAL A 595 -10.37 -10.01 -32.46
N PRO A 596 -11.36 -9.23 -31.97
CA PRO A 596 -12.40 -8.68 -32.83
C PRO A 596 -11.82 -7.66 -33.82
N GLU A 597 -12.36 -7.64 -35.03
CA GLU A 597 -12.02 -6.66 -36.05
C GLU A 597 -13.20 -5.74 -36.33
N THR A 598 -13.01 -4.43 -36.11
CA THR A 598 -14.02 -3.45 -36.49
C THR A 598 -13.91 -3.09 -37.98
N GLU A 599 -14.97 -2.53 -38.58
CA GLU A 599 -14.92 -2.04 -39.96
C GLU A 599 -13.83 -0.97 -40.15
N VAL A 600 -13.66 -0.10 -39.15
CA VAL A 600 -12.60 0.92 -39.11
C VAL A 600 -11.23 0.25 -39.06
N GLY A 601 -11.04 -0.74 -38.18
CA GLY A 601 -9.82 -1.53 -38.10
C GLY A 601 -9.47 -2.24 -39.41
N ARG A 602 -10.45 -2.87 -40.07
CA ARG A 602 -10.27 -3.50 -41.39
C ARG A 602 -9.84 -2.50 -42.45
N SER A 603 -10.48 -1.33 -42.50
CA SER A 603 -10.13 -0.26 -43.45
C SER A 603 -8.71 0.28 -43.22
N GLN A 604 -8.31 0.47 -41.95
CA GLN A 604 -6.97 0.93 -41.58
C GLN A 604 -5.89 -0.13 -41.87
N LYS A 605 -6.18 -1.42 -41.64
CA LYS A 605 -5.28 -2.52 -42.03
C LYS A 605 -5.07 -2.55 -43.55
N ARG A 606 -6.15 -2.44 -44.34
CA ARG A 606 -6.08 -2.37 -45.81
C ARG A 606 -5.25 -1.16 -46.26
N TYR A 607 -5.50 0.01 -45.68
CA TYR A 607 -4.72 1.22 -45.97
C TYR A 607 -3.23 1.07 -45.62
N ARG A 608 -2.90 0.57 -44.43
CA ARG A 608 -1.50 0.28 -44.04
C ARG A 608 -0.84 -0.74 -44.96
N HIS A 609 -1.57 -1.76 -45.39
CA HIS A 609 -1.03 -2.77 -46.30
C HIS A 609 -0.73 -2.18 -47.69
N LEU A 610 -1.60 -1.29 -48.18
CA LEU A 610 -1.37 -0.52 -49.42
C LEU A 610 -0.16 0.41 -49.28
N VAL A 611 -0.06 1.16 -48.19
CA VAL A 611 1.08 2.08 -47.93
C VAL A 611 2.39 1.31 -47.81
N ASN A 612 2.42 0.18 -47.08
CA ASN A 612 3.61 -0.65 -46.97
C ASN A 612 4.02 -1.27 -48.30
N ARG A 613 3.06 -1.72 -49.12
CA ARG A 613 3.34 -2.17 -50.48
C ARG A 613 3.94 -1.03 -51.32
N SER A 614 3.36 0.17 -51.28
CA SER A 614 3.93 1.32 -52.02
C SER A 614 5.33 1.69 -51.53
N LEU A 615 5.59 1.67 -50.22
CA LEU A 615 6.92 1.95 -49.65
C LEU A 615 7.95 0.90 -50.11
N MET A 616 7.58 -0.38 -50.08
CA MET A 616 8.43 -1.46 -50.61
C MET A 616 8.74 -1.25 -52.09
N PHE A 617 7.74 -0.94 -52.92
CA PHE A 617 7.97 -0.61 -54.33
C PHE A 617 8.90 0.60 -54.50
N THR A 618 8.71 1.68 -53.76
CA THR A 618 9.60 2.86 -53.83
C THR A 618 11.03 2.55 -53.40
N SER A 619 11.23 1.72 -52.37
CA SER A 619 12.56 1.31 -51.92
C SER A 619 13.28 0.44 -52.95
N VAL A 620 12.56 -0.46 -53.64
CA VAL A 620 13.10 -1.30 -54.71
C VAL A 620 13.49 -0.44 -55.91
N VAL A 621 12.62 0.50 -56.33
CA VAL A 621 12.91 1.42 -57.43
C VAL A 621 14.11 2.33 -57.11
N ALA A 622 14.20 2.85 -55.88
CA ALA A 622 15.33 3.66 -55.45
C ALA A 622 16.64 2.84 -55.45
N ALA A 623 16.62 1.60 -54.93
CA ALA A 623 17.78 0.72 -54.95
C ALA A 623 18.24 0.41 -56.39
N VAL A 624 17.31 0.10 -57.30
CA VAL A 624 17.61 -0.13 -58.72
C VAL A 624 18.17 1.13 -59.38
N ALA A 625 17.63 2.30 -59.09
CA ALA A 625 18.14 3.58 -59.61
C ALA A 625 19.56 3.88 -59.12
N VAL A 626 19.86 3.64 -57.84
CA VAL A 626 21.21 3.81 -57.26
C VAL A 626 22.20 2.86 -57.90
N VAL A 627 21.84 1.57 -58.04
CA VAL A 627 22.68 0.56 -58.70
C VAL A 627 22.87 0.91 -60.18
N GLY A 628 21.81 1.33 -60.88
CA GLY A 628 21.87 1.78 -62.27
C GLY A 628 22.74 3.01 -62.46
N LEU A 629 22.68 4.00 -61.55
CA LEU A 629 23.52 5.20 -61.58
C LEU A 629 24.99 4.86 -61.31
N ALA A 630 25.26 3.93 -60.39
CA ALA A 630 26.61 3.44 -60.12
C ALA A 630 27.19 2.65 -61.31
N ALA A 631 26.38 1.80 -61.95
CA ALA A 631 26.74 1.07 -63.17
C ALA A 631 26.98 2.04 -64.35
N TYR A 632 26.16 3.08 -64.48
CA TYR A 632 26.35 4.11 -65.51
C TYR A 632 27.61 4.94 -65.27
N ARG A 633 27.88 5.36 -64.03
CA ARG A 633 29.11 6.10 -63.69
C ARG A 633 30.37 5.26 -63.94
N THR A 634 30.34 3.97 -63.62
CA THR A 634 31.47 3.06 -63.90
C THR A 634 31.65 2.81 -65.40
N TYR A 635 30.57 2.69 -66.17
CA TYR A 635 30.62 2.62 -67.63
C TYR A 635 31.15 3.91 -68.27
N ALA A 636 30.66 5.08 -67.85
CA ALA A 636 31.11 6.38 -68.35
C ALA A 636 32.59 6.65 -68.01
N ALA A 637 33.04 6.26 -66.82
CA ALA A 637 34.45 6.32 -66.45
C ALA A 637 35.33 5.46 -67.36
N ARG A 638 34.88 4.24 -67.70
CA ARG A 638 35.60 3.35 -68.64
C ARG A 638 35.64 3.88 -70.07
N LYS A 639 34.58 4.55 -70.53
CA LYS A 639 34.50 5.15 -71.88
C LYS A 639 35.41 6.38 -72.02
N ASN A 640 35.55 7.19 -70.97
CA ASN A 640 36.43 8.35 -70.99
C ASN A 640 37.93 8.00 -70.87
N THR A 641 38.26 6.78 -70.42
CA THR A 641 39.65 6.26 -70.44
C THR A 641 40.03 5.57 -71.75
N SER A 642 39.12 5.41 -72.70
CA SER A 642 39.36 4.73 -73.99
C SER A 642 39.33 5.67 -75.20
N SER A 643 39.52 6.97 -75.01
CA SER A 643 39.63 7.95 -76.10
C SER A 643 40.97 8.66 -76.12
#